data_AF-A0A329N0T1-F1
#
_entry.id   AF-A0A329N0T1-F1
#
_cell.length_a   1.000
_cell.length_b   1.000
_cell.length_c   1.000
_cell.angle_alpha   90.00
_cell.angle_beta   90.00
_cell.angle_gamma   90.00
#
_symmetry.space_group_name_H-M   'P 1'
#
loop_
_entity.id
_entity.type
_entity.pdbx_description
1 polymer ?
#
loop_
_entity_poly.entity_id
_entity_poly.type
_entity_poly.pdbx_seq_one_letter_code
_entity_poly.pdbx_strand_id
1 'polypeptide(L)'
;MMRFMLLLLTLALACTSVIYAQDDTGYQRIYLSGRDAATPVEWDFKVSDGRKSGKWSRIPVPSNWELHGFGTYNYGHDHGNDERVLGKETGFYKYRFRVPDEWKGKTVNIVFAGSMTDTEVKINGRQAGPVHQGAFYEFKYDISSLLEFGKKNLLEVKVAKHSENASVNRAERQADFWIFGGIFRPVYLEILPEAHFSRIAVDARASGKFRALLELSKPVESAEVRVRITDRDTGGQVKEFTAPLDAAASVIEEHVEHTVSWNPENPRLYDAEFTLLANGKPVYTKVEHIGFRTVALRENDGFYVNGTRVVFKGVNRHSFYPTTGRALSEANHLEDIRLIKEMNMNAVRMSHYPPDERFLELCDSLGLFVLDEVTGWQDGYDTIAGPKLIRETILKDENHPSVVIWDHGNEGGWTFANEKWFHRWDIQKRPVIYPWLNRNGVDTFHYPVYKAGINRLSNGQDVFMPTEMIHGLYDGGHGAGLDDFWTDYMKNPRAAGGFLWAFADEAVVRTDRSDSLDADGNHGPDGIVGPFREKEGSFYTIRDIWSPVKIKPLVVNSLFDGQLILGNDYLYTDLEGMELNWKLKAVNDWEEHIMQSGDIVLKSTLPGESSRIELNLPEDFARADWLEVQVTDHHGRVVNTWSWPVHTPFAFAERNITAPAPEERPEMGTEGDKLVFRTGEVKVYFDKNNYVLEKAEHAGWVFPLSGPVFMKNLRLEKVNIREDEAGNHVIALNYDGYPDSVTWTLFKNGIVKLEAAAFRGRTDGKDYIGIHFDFPEEQVRGIKWFGNGPYRVWQNRLRGARFGFWQKDYNNTITGYSTKGKLEYPEFKGYHAGLYAYRLSTQKGDFSVYTETSGLFFRLFTPDESPYITDGLKVSFPPGDLSFLQKIPPIGTKFHAAEFMGPESGNPRNVGHWGDRLEGITLYFDFR
;
A
#
# COMPACT_ATOMS: atom_id res chain seq x y z
N MET A 1 31.15 -45.80 -48.77
CA MET A 1 30.87 -44.34 -48.74
C MET A 1 31.59 -43.75 -47.52
N MET A 2 32.92 -43.82 -47.55
CA MET A 2 33.81 -43.72 -46.39
C MET A 2 34.98 -42.80 -46.76
N ARG A 3 34.64 -41.64 -47.32
CA ARG A 3 35.59 -40.61 -47.81
C ARG A 3 35.10 -39.16 -47.59
N PHE A 4 34.02 -38.97 -46.82
CA PHE A 4 33.50 -37.63 -46.46
C PHE A 4 33.58 -37.31 -44.97
N MET A 5 34.19 -38.20 -44.16
CA MET A 5 34.27 -38.06 -42.70
C MET A 5 35.68 -37.71 -42.18
N LEU A 6 36.68 -37.53 -43.06
CA LEU A 6 38.07 -37.30 -42.68
C LEU A 6 38.59 -35.88 -43.00
N LEU A 7 37.78 -35.01 -43.62
CA LEU A 7 38.17 -33.63 -43.95
C LEU A 7 37.57 -32.57 -43.01
N LEU A 8 36.67 -32.96 -42.11
CA LEU A 8 36.06 -32.08 -41.11
C LEU A 8 36.77 -32.13 -39.74
N LEU A 9 37.77 -33.01 -39.58
CA LEU A 9 38.51 -33.16 -38.32
C LEU A 9 39.84 -32.40 -38.26
N THR A 10 40.25 -31.72 -39.33
CA THR A 10 41.56 -31.02 -39.41
C THR A 10 41.46 -29.51 -39.57
N LEU A 11 40.25 -28.93 -39.57
CA LEU A 11 40.03 -27.46 -39.51
C LEU A 11 39.52 -27.00 -38.13
N ALA A 12 39.63 -27.83 -37.10
CA ALA A 12 39.24 -27.51 -35.72
C ALA A 12 40.45 -27.28 -34.79
N LEU A 13 41.66 -27.15 -35.34
CA LEU A 13 42.93 -27.03 -34.63
C LEU A 13 43.70 -25.77 -35.08
N ALA A 14 43.03 -24.62 -35.14
CA ALA A 14 43.68 -23.32 -35.31
C ALA A 14 42.78 -22.14 -34.88
N CYS A 15 42.05 -22.27 -33.78
CA CYS A 15 41.67 -21.11 -32.99
C CYS A 15 42.52 -21.16 -31.72
N THR A 16 43.72 -20.58 -31.82
CA THR A 16 44.46 -20.14 -30.65
C THR A 16 43.55 -19.17 -29.90
N SER A 17 42.84 -19.69 -28.91
CA SER A 17 42.34 -18.89 -27.80
C SER A 17 43.55 -18.17 -27.24
N VAL A 18 43.68 -16.89 -27.58
CA VAL A 18 44.40 -15.93 -26.74
C VAL A 18 43.59 -15.93 -25.45
N ILE A 19 43.98 -16.83 -24.53
CA ILE A 19 43.65 -16.71 -23.13
C ILE A 19 44.36 -15.43 -22.72
N TYR A 20 43.65 -14.31 -22.77
CA TYR A 20 43.94 -13.25 -21.84
C TYR A 20 43.74 -13.92 -20.48
N ALA A 21 44.84 -14.15 -19.76
CA ALA A 21 44.77 -14.24 -18.33
C ALA A 21 44.04 -12.97 -17.89
N GLN A 22 42.75 -13.09 -17.56
CA GLN A 22 42.04 -12.03 -16.87
C GLN A 22 42.76 -11.93 -15.53
N ASP A 23 43.62 -10.93 -15.38
CA ASP A 23 44.13 -10.55 -14.08
C ASP A 23 42.90 -10.35 -13.18
N ASP A 24 42.83 -11.15 -12.11
CA ASP A 24 41.68 -11.31 -11.21
C ASP A 24 41.58 -10.10 -10.26
N THR A 25 41.36 -8.93 -10.85
CA THR A 25 41.29 -7.61 -10.19
C THR A 25 39.89 -7.28 -9.67
N GLY A 26 38.92 -8.18 -9.84
CA GLY A 26 37.50 -7.92 -9.56
C GLY A 26 37.06 -8.33 -8.16
N TYR A 27 36.11 -7.57 -7.61
CA TYR A 27 35.22 -8.00 -6.53
C TYR A 27 34.43 -9.25 -6.93
N GLN A 28 34.35 -10.27 -6.07
CA GLN A 28 33.47 -11.42 -6.28
C GLN A 28 32.55 -11.64 -5.07
N ARG A 29 31.24 -11.74 -5.32
CA ARG A 29 30.22 -12.09 -4.31
C ARG A 29 29.78 -13.55 -4.49
N ILE A 30 30.05 -14.41 -3.50
CA ILE A 30 29.71 -15.84 -3.53
C ILE A 30 28.72 -16.17 -2.41
N TYR A 31 27.46 -16.43 -2.75
CA TYR A 31 26.43 -16.77 -1.77
C TYR A 31 26.67 -18.15 -1.14
N LEU A 32 26.65 -18.22 0.19
CA LEU A 32 26.67 -19.46 0.97
C LEU A 32 25.27 -19.89 1.39
N SER A 33 24.38 -18.91 1.59
CA SER A 33 22.94 -19.08 1.67
C SER A 33 22.28 -18.98 0.29
N GLY A 34 20.95 -18.92 0.26
CA GLY A 34 20.23 -18.34 -0.86
C GLY A 34 20.44 -16.84 -1.01
N ARG A 35 20.01 -16.27 -2.15
CA ARG A 35 20.01 -14.81 -2.36
C ARG A 35 18.86 -14.12 -1.64
N ASP A 36 17.82 -14.87 -1.34
CA ASP A 36 16.58 -14.40 -0.73
C ASP A 36 15.75 -15.60 -0.26
N ALA A 37 14.53 -15.35 0.24
CA ALA A 37 13.64 -16.42 0.71
C ALA A 37 13.09 -17.34 -0.40
N ALA A 38 13.17 -16.94 -1.67
CA ALA A 38 12.72 -17.75 -2.81
C ALA A 38 13.79 -18.74 -3.30
N THR A 39 15.06 -18.48 -3.00
CA THR A 39 16.21 -19.29 -3.43
C THR A 39 17.06 -19.82 -2.27
N PRO A 40 16.48 -20.25 -1.12
CA PRO A 40 17.25 -20.55 0.07
C PRO A 40 18.15 -21.79 -0.11
N VAL A 41 19.15 -21.90 0.74
CA VAL A 41 20.04 -23.07 0.81
C VAL A 41 19.88 -23.74 2.18
N GLU A 42 19.72 -25.06 2.19
CA GLU A 42 19.54 -25.84 3.41
C GLU A 42 20.83 -25.98 4.22
N TRP A 43 20.81 -25.53 5.48
CA TRP A 43 21.92 -25.65 6.42
C TRP A 43 21.58 -26.66 7.52
N ASP A 44 22.58 -27.27 8.17
CA ASP A 44 22.33 -28.04 9.39
C ASP A 44 21.91 -27.08 10.50
N PHE A 45 20.84 -27.39 11.22
CA PHE A 45 20.26 -26.49 12.22
C PHE A 45 19.82 -27.22 13.49
N LYS A 46 19.97 -26.55 14.63
CA LYS A 46 19.43 -26.98 15.92
C LYS A 46 19.01 -25.75 16.72
N VAL A 47 17.85 -25.78 17.36
CA VAL A 47 17.40 -24.74 18.28
C VAL A 47 17.44 -25.23 19.74
N SER A 48 17.78 -24.35 20.68
CA SER A 48 17.99 -24.70 22.09
C SER A 48 16.71 -25.02 22.85
N ASP A 49 15.60 -24.36 22.51
CA ASP A 49 14.31 -24.45 23.20
C ASP A 49 13.15 -24.18 22.23
N GLY A 50 11.90 -24.21 22.70
CA GLY A 50 10.70 -24.04 21.88
C GLY A 50 10.39 -25.26 21.00
N ARG A 51 9.60 -25.06 19.95
CA ARG A 51 9.18 -26.16 19.05
C ARG A 51 10.40 -26.78 18.35
N LYS A 52 10.36 -28.12 18.19
CA LYS A 52 11.41 -28.93 17.52
C LYS A 52 12.84 -28.74 18.08
N SER A 53 12.97 -28.39 19.36
CA SER A 53 14.26 -28.14 20.00
C SER A 53 15.09 -29.39 20.30
N GLY A 54 16.38 -29.18 20.59
CA GLY A 54 17.27 -30.22 21.12
C GLY A 54 17.88 -31.18 20.08
N LYS A 55 17.34 -31.25 18.87
CA LYS A 55 17.79 -32.15 17.79
C LYS A 55 18.34 -31.39 16.59
N TRP A 56 19.34 -31.96 15.91
CA TRP A 56 19.82 -31.46 14.62
C TRP A 56 18.86 -31.84 13.50
N SER A 57 18.56 -30.90 12.63
CA SER A 57 17.73 -31.02 11.43
C SER A 57 18.31 -30.15 10.31
N ARG A 58 17.48 -29.82 9.31
CA ARG A 58 17.78 -28.83 8.28
C ARG A 58 16.89 -27.59 8.43
N ILE A 59 17.38 -26.45 7.94
CA ILE A 59 16.60 -25.23 7.79
C ILE A 59 17.07 -24.47 6.52
N PRO A 60 16.16 -23.88 5.74
CA PRO A 60 16.54 -22.96 4.67
C PRO A 60 17.19 -21.71 5.24
N VAL A 61 18.23 -21.21 4.58
CA VAL A 61 18.85 -19.91 4.87
C VAL A 61 18.88 -19.09 3.58
N PRO A 62 18.35 -17.85 3.58
CA PRO A 62 17.78 -17.13 4.72
C PRO A 62 16.36 -17.58 5.13
N SER A 63 16.03 -17.51 6.42
CA SER A 63 14.68 -17.71 6.95
C SER A 63 14.51 -17.24 8.41
N ASN A 64 13.25 -17.11 8.85
CA ASN A 64 12.89 -17.04 10.27
C ASN A 64 12.45 -18.42 10.78
N TRP A 65 13.05 -18.91 11.88
CA TRP A 65 12.86 -20.30 12.28
C TRP A 65 11.43 -20.63 12.74
N GLU A 66 10.66 -19.62 13.19
CA GLU A 66 9.27 -19.79 13.62
C GLU A 66 8.38 -20.26 12.46
N LEU A 67 8.61 -19.71 11.26
CA LEU A 67 7.89 -20.03 10.02
C LEU A 67 8.28 -21.41 9.47
N HIS A 68 9.32 -22.06 10.02
CA HIS A 68 9.71 -23.44 9.70
C HIS A 68 9.36 -24.44 10.82
N GLY A 69 8.57 -24.01 11.79
CA GLY A 69 8.07 -24.85 12.86
C GLY A 69 9.01 -25.01 14.05
N PHE A 70 10.01 -24.15 14.18
CA PHE A 70 10.96 -24.13 15.31
C PHE A 70 10.66 -22.97 16.27
N GLY A 71 11.18 -23.04 17.50
CA GLY A 71 11.08 -21.95 18.46
C GLY A 71 9.63 -21.59 18.84
N THR A 72 9.47 -20.36 19.33
CA THR A 72 8.19 -19.83 19.85
C THR A 72 7.83 -18.54 19.13
N TYR A 73 6.59 -18.42 18.65
CA TYR A 73 6.06 -17.16 18.12
C TYR A 73 5.79 -16.19 19.26
N ASN A 74 6.30 -14.97 19.14
CA ASN A 74 5.99 -13.85 20.03
C ASN A 74 5.77 -12.57 19.23
N TYR A 75 4.90 -11.71 19.74
CA TYR A 75 4.79 -10.32 19.32
C TYR A 75 5.55 -9.44 20.31
N GLY A 76 6.10 -8.30 19.91
CA GLY A 76 7.00 -7.54 20.77
C GLY A 76 6.34 -7.00 22.04
N HIS A 77 5.03 -6.75 22.03
CA HIS A 77 4.25 -6.41 23.23
C HIS A 77 4.12 -7.54 24.26
N ASP A 78 4.41 -8.80 23.91
CA ASP A 78 4.38 -9.91 24.87
C ASP A 78 5.35 -9.67 26.05
N HIS A 79 6.37 -8.82 25.90
CA HIS A 79 7.34 -8.52 26.96
C HIS A 79 6.73 -7.93 28.24
N GLY A 80 5.57 -7.25 28.12
CA GLY A 80 4.83 -6.66 29.22
C GLY A 80 3.73 -7.57 29.79
N ASN A 81 3.60 -8.79 29.28
CA ASN A 81 2.54 -9.72 29.65
C ASN A 81 3.10 -10.98 30.32
N ASP A 82 2.98 -11.07 31.65
CA ASP A 82 3.49 -12.19 32.45
C ASP A 82 2.82 -13.54 32.13
N GLU A 83 1.66 -13.55 31.45
CA GLU A 83 0.99 -14.78 31.01
C GLU A 83 1.59 -15.36 29.72
N ARG A 84 2.43 -14.58 29.02
CA ARG A 84 3.07 -14.97 27.77
C ARG A 84 4.48 -15.48 28.02
N VAL A 85 4.79 -16.65 27.46
CA VAL A 85 6.15 -17.19 27.48
C VAL A 85 6.95 -16.53 26.37
N LEU A 86 7.99 -15.78 26.75
CA LEU A 86 8.93 -15.18 25.81
C LEU A 86 9.97 -16.20 25.33
N GLY A 87 10.02 -16.42 24.02
CA GLY A 87 11.03 -17.25 23.38
C GLY A 87 12.42 -16.64 23.55
N LYS A 88 13.32 -17.35 24.22
CA LYS A 88 14.73 -16.96 24.43
C LYS A 88 15.68 -17.94 23.75
N GLU A 89 15.22 -18.54 22.65
CA GLU A 89 15.93 -19.60 21.97
C GLU A 89 17.25 -19.14 21.36
N THR A 90 18.21 -20.06 21.27
CA THR A 90 19.44 -19.93 20.50
C THR A 90 19.45 -20.96 19.38
N GLY A 91 19.62 -20.49 18.15
CA GLY A 91 19.84 -21.30 16.96
C GLY A 91 21.33 -21.59 16.73
N PHE A 92 21.64 -22.82 16.36
CA PHE A 92 22.97 -23.28 15.98
C PHE A 92 22.94 -23.78 14.56
N TYR A 93 23.78 -23.20 13.71
CA TYR A 93 23.86 -23.50 12.29
C TYR A 93 25.22 -24.10 11.93
N LYS A 94 25.24 -25.04 10.98
CA LYS A 94 26.47 -25.52 10.34
C LYS A 94 26.31 -25.60 8.83
N TYR A 95 27.34 -25.15 8.13
CA TYR A 95 27.39 -25.23 6.67
C TYR A 95 28.83 -25.52 6.21
N ARG A 96 28.97 -26.36 5.16
CA ARG A 96 30.27 -26.71 4.60
C ARG A 96 30.39 -26.16 3.19
N PHE A 97 31.42 -25.39 2.94
CA PHE A 97 31.69 -24.77 1.65
C PHE A 97 33.14 -25.03 1.22
N ARG A 98 33.40 -25.07 -0.08
CA ARG A 98 34.74 -25.27 -0.61
C ARG A 98 35.39 -23.92 -0.90
N VAL A 99 36.65 -23.77 -0.50
CA VAL A 99 37.45 -22.59 -0.83
C VAL A 99 38.49 -22.97 -1.89
N PRO A 100 38.49 -22.32 -3.07
CA PRO A 100 39.51 -22.53 -4.10
C PRO A 100 40.92 -22.11 -3.65
N ASP A 101 41.96 -22.76 -4.18
CA ASP A 101 43.36 -22.36 -3.94
C ASP A 101 43.69 -20.98 -4.53
N GLU A 102 42.97 -20.59 -5.58
CA GLU A 102 43.09 -19.30 -6.29
C GLU A 102 42.79 -18.08 -5.40
N TRP A 103 42.10 -18.28 -4.27
CA TRP A 103 41.82 -17.21 -3.32
C TRP A 103 42.97 -16.97 -2.34
N LYS A 104 44.05 -17.75 -2.39
CA LYS A 104 45.18 -17.58 -1.49
C LYS A 104 45.87 -16.24 -1.74
N GLY A 105 46.06 -15.46 -0.67
CA GLY A 105 46.62 -14.10 -0.75
C GLY A 105 45.59 -13.01 -1.05
N LYS A 106 44.33 -13.37 -1.26
CA LYS A 106 43.20 -12.43 -1.32
C LYS A 106 42.63 -12.16 0.07
N THR A 107 41.88 -11.07 0.19
CA THR A 107 41.02 -10.81 1.35
C THR A 107 39.69 -11.50 1.12
N VAL A 108 39.25 -12.33 2.06
CA VAL A 108 37.98 -13.06 2.03
C VAL A 108 37.17 -12.65 3.25
N ASN A 109 36.13 -11.85 3.03
CA ASN A 109 35.18 -11.47 4.06
C ASN A 109 33.97 -12.41 4.03
N ILE A 110 33.48 -12.83 5.19
CA ILE A 110 32.12 -13.37 5.32
C ILE A 110 31.19 -12.24 5.73
N VAL A 111 30.08 -12.09 5.00
CA VAL A 111 29.09 -11.03 5.19
C VAL A 111 27.75 -11.64 5.56
N PHE A 112 27.12 -11.09 6.59
CA PHE A 112 25.75 -11.38 6.99
C PHE A 112 24.92 -10.13 6.75
N ALA A 113 23.99 -10.16 5.79
CA ALA A 113 23.14 -9.01 5.48
C ALA A 113 22.06 -8.73 6.56
N GLY A 114 21.87 -9.67 7.49
CA GLY A 114 20.99 -9.54 8.66
C GLY A 114 20.76 -10.88 9.37
N SER A 115 20.87 -10.87 10.70
CA SER A 115 20.77 -12.07 11.54
C SER A 115 20.28 -11.70 12.94
N MET A 116 19.26 -12.39 13.45
CA MET A 116 18.52 -12.02 14.67
C MET A 116 19.05 -12.76 15.91
N THR A 117 19.58 -12.16 16.97
CA THR A 117 20.03 -10.78 17.20
C THR A 117 21.52 -10.76 17.48
N ASP A 118 21.96 -11.57 18.45
CA ASP A 118 23.36 -11.72 18.76
C ASP A 118 23.92 -12.88 17.94
N THR A 119 24.91 -12.58 17.11
CA THR A 119 25.46 -13.53 16.14
C THR A 119 26.94 -13.78 16.38
N GLU A 120 27.28 -15.01 16.74
CA GLU A 120 28.65 -15.50 16.86
C GLU A 120 29.00 -16.37 15.64
N VAL A 121 30.12 -16.05 14.97
CA VAL A 121 30.55 -16.72 13.74
C VAL A 121 31.89 -17.41 13.96
N LYS A 122 31.99 -18.69 13.56
CA LYS A 122 33.22 -19.49 13.57
C LYS A 122 33.49 -20.12 12.22
N ILE A 123 34.76 -20.17 11.87
CA ILE A 123 35.29 -20.91 10.72
C ILE A 123 36.27 -21.96 11.26
N ASN A 124 36.02 -23.24 10.94
CA ASN A 124 36.84 -24.37 11.38
C ASN A 124 37.09 -24.37 12.90
N GLY A 125 36.05 -24.08 13.69
CA GLY A 125 36.11 -24.01 15.16
C GLY A 125 36.76 -22.74 15.74
N ARG A 126 37.27 -21.82 14.92
CA ARG A 126 37.90 -20.56 15.34
C ARG A 126 36.96 -19.38 15.11
N GLN A 127 36.88 -18.45 16.07
CA GLN A 127 36.01 -17.29 16.00
C GLN A 127 36.47 -16.29 14.93
N ALA A 128 35.53 -15.83 14.09
CA ALA A 128 35.79 -14.90 12.99
C ALA A 128 35.94 -13.45 13.46
N GLY A 129 35.20 -13.06 14.51
CA GLY A 129 35.28 -11.74 15.11
C GLY A 129 34.41 -11.63 16.37
N PRO A 130 34.32 -10.43 16.97
CA PRO A 130 33.46 -10.19 18.14
C PRO A 130 32.00 -10.53 17.83
N VAL A 131 31.23 -11.01 18.81
CA VAL A 131 29.79 -11.24 18.65
C VAL A 131 29.12 -9.96 18.14
N HIS A 132 28.39 -10.06 17.02
CA HIS A 132 27.60 -8.94 16.53
C HIS A 132 26.29 -8.85 17.33
N GLN A 133 25.83 -7.64 17.65
CA GLN A 133 24.62 -7.39 18.42
C GLN A 133 23.78 -6.36 17.67
N GLY A 134 22.63 -6.77 17.14
CA GLY A 134 21.70 -5.95 16.37
C GLY A 134 21.18 -6.73 15.18
N ALA A 135 19.86 -6.83 15.02
CA ALA A 135 19.27 -7.79 14.10
C ALA A 135 19.29 -7.35 12.64
N PHE A 136 19.11 -6.05 12.40
CA PHE A 136 18.74 -5.50 11.09
C PHE A 136 19.92 -5.03 10.24
N TYR A 137 21.14 -5.20 10.73
CA TYR A 137 22.34 -4.55 10.20
C TYR A 137 23.24 -5.54 9.46
N GLU A 138 23.84 -5.09 8.36
CA GLU A 138 24.89 -5.86 7.70
C GLU A 138 26.19 -5.78 8.52
N PHE A 139 26.82 -6.93 8.74
CA PHE A 139 28.15 -6.99 9.33
C PHE A 139 29.03 -8.02 8.61
N LYS A 140 30.34 -7.82 8.71
CA LYS A 140 31.32 -8.70 8.08
C LYS A 140 32.59 -8.91 8.89
N TYR A 141 33.26 -10.04 8.64
CA TYR A 141 34.57 -10.36 9.21
C TYR A 141 35.53 -10.84 8.11
N ASP A 142 36.78 -10.41 8.18
CA ASP A 142 37.87 -11.00 7.41
C ASP A 142 38.19 -12.39 7.97
N ILE A 143 37.92 -13.43 7.17
CA ILE A 143 38.15 -14.83 7.53
C ILE A 143 39.34 -15.44 6.80
N SER A 144 40.11 -14.65 6.04
CA SER A 144 41.21 -15.13 5.19
C SER A 144 42.20 -16.03 5.94
N SER A 145 42.52 -15.66 7.18
CA SER A 145 43.46 -16.39 8.05
C SER A 145 42.87 -17.65 8.73
N LEU A 146 41.55 -17.86 8.60
CA LEU A 146 40.83 -18.99 9.18
C LEU A 146 40.50 -20.07 8.14
N LEU A 147 40.64 -19.74 6.86
CA LEU A 147 40.33 -20.62 5.74
C LEU A 147 41.45 -21.63 5.48
N GLU A 148 41.03 -22.87 5.21
CA GLU A 148 41.85 -23.88 4.57
C GLU A 148 41.61 -23.85 3.05
N PHE A 149 42.53 -23.25 2.30
CA PHE A 149 42.48 -23.17 0.84
C PHE A 149 42.59 -24.56 0.18
N GLY A 150 41.90 -24.73 -0.95
CA GLY A 150 41.81 -25.99 -1.70
C GLY A 150 40.84 -27.04 -1.12
N LYS A 151 40.36 -26.81 0.10
CA LYS A 151 39.60 -27.77 0.92
C LYS A 151 38.18 -27.30 1.25
N LYS A 152 37.41 -28.20 1.88
CA LYS A 152 36.12 -27.86 2.49
C LYS A 152 36.37 -27.23 3.86
N ASN A 153 35.72 -26.10 4.09
CA ASN A 153 35.72 -25.36 5.36
C ASN A 153 34.37 -25.54 6.04
N LEU A 154 34.36 -25.46 7.36
CA LEU A 154 33.14 -25.52 8.18
C LEU A 154 32.82 -24.12 8.71
N LEU A 155 31.66 -23.60 8.32
CA LEU A 155 31.01 -22.46 8.95
C LEU A 155 30.13 -22.96 10.10
N GLU A 156 30.28 -22.36 11.27
CA GLU A 156 29.42 -22.58 12.42
C GLU A 156 28.90 -21.22 12.91
N VAL A 157 27.59 -21.08 13.09
CA VAL A 157 26.98 -19.82 13.53
C VAL A 157 26.07 -20.10 14.73
N LYS A 158 26.21 -19.31 15.78
CA LYS A 158 25.29 -19.30 16.93
C LYS A 158 24.53 -17.97 16.90
N VAL A 159 23.21 -18.06 16.97
CA VAL A 159 22.29 -16.95 16.78
C VAL A 159 21.31 -16.93 17.96
N ALA A 160 21.42 -15.95 18.84
CA ALA A 160 20.53 -15.82 20.00
C ALA A 160 19.37 -14.88 19.67
N LYS A 161 18.12 -15.33 19.91
CA LYS A 161 16.91 -14.55 19.63
C LYS A 161 16.89 -13.21 20.36
N HIS A 162 17.36 -13.19 21.60
CA HIS A 162 17.55 -11.98 22.40
C HIS A 162 19.02 -11.66 22.56
N SER A 163 19.32 -10.36 22.64
CA SER A 163 20.69 -9.87 22.84
C SER A 163 21.14 -10.03 24.29
N GLU A 164 22.44 -10.19 24.54
CA GLU A 164 23.01 -9.99 25.87
C GLU A 164 23.03 -8.49 26.26
N ASN A 165 22.98 -7.58 25.28
CA ASN A 165 22.83 -6.15 25.54
C ASN A 165 21.34 -5.80 25.74
N ALA A 166 21.01 -5.33 26.93
CA ALA A 166 19.66 -4.93 27.28
C ALA A 166 19.10 -3.79 26.42
N SER A 167 19.94 -2.83 25.97
CA SER A 167 19.48 -1.73 25.11
C SER A 167 19.05 -2.21 23.73
N VAL A 168 19.72 -3.23 23.18
CA VAL A 168 19.33 -3.85 21.90
C VAL A 168 17.98 -4.55 22.03
N ASN A 169 17.72 -5.23 23.15
CA ASN A 169 16.41 -5.85 23.38
C ASN A 169 15.28 -4.83 23.50
N ARG A 170 15.50 -3.70 24.19
CA ARG A 170 14.46 -2.65 24.26
C ARG A 170 14.21 -2.03 22.89
N ALA A 171 15.27 -1.71 22.15
CA ALA A 171 15.17 -1.10 20.83
C ALA A 171 14.53 -2.01 19.75
N GLU A 172 14.82 -3.31 19.76
CA GLU A 172 14.45 -4.23 18.67
C GLU A 172 13.44 -5.33 19.04
N ARG A 173 13.26 -5.63 20.33
CA ARG A 173 12.48 -6.82 20.78
C ARG A 173 11.25 -6.47 21.61
N GLN A 174 11.16 -5.23 22.07
CA GLN A 174 10.02 -4.68 22.82
C GLN A 174 9.34 -3.63 21.94
N ALA A 175 8.80 -4.06 20.80
CA ALA A 175 8.31 -3.16 19.76
C ALA A 175 6.98 -3.63 19.15
N ASP A 176 6.30 -2.76 18.43
CA ASP A 176 5.04 -3.05 17.73
C ASP A 176 5.29 -3.82 16.42
N PHE A 177 5.86 -5.03 16.53
CA PHE A 177 6.02 -5.98 15.43
C PHE A 177 6.37 -7.39 15.91
N TRP A 178 6.32 -8.37 14.99
CA TRP A 178 6.67 -9.77 15.27
C TRP A 178 8.16 -9.98 15.64
N ILE A 179 8.40 -10.80 16.68
CA ILE A 179 9.73 -11.13 17.19
C ILE A 179 10.16 -12.53 16.75
N PHE A 180 10.99 -12.56 15.71
CA PHE A 180 11.55 -13.79 15.15
C PHE A 180 13.01 -14.01 15.53
N GLY A 181 13.47 -15.26 15.39
CA GLY A 181 14.89 -15.60 15.35
C GLY A 181 15.37 -16.04 13.97
N GLY A 182 16.68 -16.22 13.85
CA GLY A 182 17.33 -16.83 12.68
C GLY A 182 18.09 -15.87 11.78
N ILE A 183 18.76 -16.47 10.78
CA ILE A 183 19.51 -15.76 9.74
C ILE A 183 18.51 -15.47 8.60
N PHE A 184 17.88 -14.30 8.65
CA PHE A 184 16.73 -13.95 7.80
C PHE A 184 17.08 -13.16 6.54
N ARG A 185 18.34 -12.74 6.40
CA ARG A 185 18.91 -12.15 5.18
C ARG A 185 20.14 -12.95 4.72
N PRO A 186 20.59 -12.79 3.46
CA PRO A 186 21.65 -13.62 2.89
C PRO A 186 22.99 -13.59 3.65
N VAL A 187 23.72 -14.70 3.53
CA VAL A 187 25.11 -14.86 3.94
C VAL A 187 25.96 -15.17 2.70
N TYR A 188 26.99 -14.39 2.48
CA TYR A 188 27.85 -14.52 1.31
C TYR A 188 29.32 -14.24 1.66
N LEU A 189 30.21 -14.67 0.77
CA LEU A 189 31.62 -14.32 0.80
C LEU A 189 31.87 -13.16 -0.17
N GLU A 190 32.64 -12.19 0.29
CA GLU A 190 33.21 -11.11 -0.51
C GLU A 190 34.70 -11.42 -0.71
N ILE A 191 35.09 -11.67 -1.96
CA ILE A 191 36.47 -11.98 -2.35
C ILE A 191 37.08 -10.74 -3.00
N LEU A 192 38.17 -10.26 -2.43
CA LEU A 192 38.81 -9.01 -2.79
C LEU A 192 40.31 -9.22 -2.99
N PRO A 193 40.95 -8.56 -3.97
CA PRO A 193 42.40 -8.47 -4.02
C PRO A 193 43.01 -7.97 -2.70
N GLU A 194 44.27 -8.27 -2.44
CA GLU A 194 44.96 -7.83 -1.22
C GLU A 194 44.94 -6.30 -1.07
N ALA A 195 45.14 -5.57 -2.19
CA ALA A 195 44.99 -4.13 -2.27
C ALA A 195 43.66 -3.78 -2.96
N HIS A 196 42.71 -3.25 -2.19
CA HIS A 196 41.38 -2.86 -2.64
C HIS A 196 40.88 -1.61 -1.88
N PHE A 197 39.80 -1.00 -2.37
CA PHE A 197 39.06 0.02 -1.61
C PHE A 197 38.20 -0.65 -0.53
N SER A 198 38.47 -0.35 0.74
CA SER A 198 37.67 -0.82 1.88
C SER A 198 36.37 -0.03 2.04
N ARG A 199 36.30 1.17 1.48
CA ARG A 199 35.11 2.03 1.40
C ARG A 199 35.16 2.91 0.16
N ILE A 200 34.04 3.02 -0.53
CA ILE A 200 33.79 3.97 -1.62
C ILE A 200 32.50 4.69 -1.26
N ALA A 201 32.60 5.97 -0.89
CA ALA A 201 31.44 6.79 -0.56
C ALA A 201 31.34 7.94 -1.57
N VAL A 202 30.19 8.07 -2.24
CA VAL A 202 30.00 9.02 -3.35
C VAL A 202 29.00 10.12 -2.97
N ASP A 203 29.32 11.37 -3.30
CA ASP A 203 28.42 12.54 -3.31
C ASP A 203 28.32 13.04 -4.76
N ALA A 204 27.31 12.52 -5.50
CA ALA A 204 27.03 12.90 -6.88
C ALA A 204 25.84 13.87 -6.92
N ARG A 205 26.13 15.16 -7.12
CA ARG A 205 25.14 16.24 -7.00
C ARG A 205 24.44 16.52 -8.32
N ALA A 206 23.19 17.01 -8.26
CA ALA A 206 22.41 17.39 -9.44
C ALA A 206 23.11 18.43 -10.34
N SER A 207 24.05 19.21 -9.80
CA SER A 207 24.85 20.17 -10.55
C SER A 207 25.99 19.54 -11.35
N GLY A 208 26.10 18.21 -11.42
CA GLY A 208 27.24 17.50 -12.03
C GLY A 208 28.51 17.47 -11.17
N LYS A 209 28.51 18.08 -9.97
CA LYS A 209 29.65 17.96 -9.04
C LYS A 209 29.71 16.53 -8.51
N PHE A 210 30.82 15.86 -8.77
CA PHE A 210 31.12 14.52 -8.30
C PHE A 210 32.21 14.58 -7.25
N ARG A 211 31.96 14.00 -6.08
CA ARG A 211 32.96 13.85 -5.01
C ARG A 211 32.92 12.42 -4.50
N ALA A 212 34.08 11.81 -4.28
CA ALA A 212 34.15 10.49 -3.66
C ALA A 212 35.22 10.45 -2.55
N LEU A 213 34.87 9.84 -1.42
CA LEU A 213 35.81 9.44 -0.38
C LEU A 213 36.19 7.98 -0.61
N LEU A 214 37.49 7.73 -0.73
CA LEU A 214 38.05 6.41 -0.99
C LEU A 214 38.98 6.03 0.14
N GLU A 215 38.72 4.89 0.78
CA GLU A 215 39.58 4.32 1.82
C GLU A 215 40.26 3.06 1.29
N LEU A 216 41.58 2.96 1.46
CA LEU A 216 42.38 1.81 1.04
C LEU A 216 42.53 0.81 2.18
N SER A 217 42.39 -0.48 1.86
CA SER A 217 42.62 -1.60 2.78
C SER A 217 44.05 -1.69 3.33
N LYS A 218 45.03 -1.26 2.53
CA LYS A 218 46.45 -1.17 2.89
C LYS A 218 47.10 -0.02 2.11
N PRO A 219 48.23 0.54 2.59
CA PRO A 219 49.03 1.46 1.80
C PRO A 219 49.44 0.83 0.46
N VAL A 220 49.32 1.61 -0.62
CA VAL A 220 49.71 1.22 -1.98
C VAL A 220 50.67 2.27 -2.52
N GLU A 221 51.80 1.84 -3.07
CA GLU A 221 52.80 2.74 -3.64
C GLU A 221 52.33 3.30 -4.99
N SER A 222 52.51 4.62 -5.19
CA SER A 222 52.06 5.35 -6.38
C SER A 222 50.60 5.02 -6.73
N ALA A 223 49.73 5.10 -5.72
CA ALA A 223 48.32 4.75 -5.84
C ALA A 223 47.55 5.84 -6.59
N GLU A 224 46.78 5.44 -7.58
CA GLU A 224 45.84 6.30 -8.30
C GLU A 224 44.49 5.61 -8.40
N VAL A 225 43.42 6.38 -8.58
CA VAL A 225 42.11 5.85 -8.94
C VAL A 225 41.75 6.36 -10.32
N ARG A 226 41.37 5.44 -11.21
CA ARG A 226 40.67 5.76 -12.44
C ARG A 226 39.18 5.59 -12.21
N VAL A 227 38.40 6.62 -12.51
CA VAL A 227 36.94 6.59 -12.42
C VAL A 227 36.34 6.71 -13.81
N ARG A 228 35.51 5.75 -14.19
CA ARG A 228 34.69 5.81 -15.41
C ARG A 228 33.22 5.86 -15.02
N ILE A 229 32.51 6.86 -15.53
CA ILE A 229 31.07 7.05 -15.30
C ILE A 229 30.34 6.77 -16.61
N THR A 230 29.42 5.81 -16.57
CA THR A 230 28.61 5.38 -17.71
C THR A 230 27.13 5.57 -17.39
N ASP A 231 26.37 6.11 -18.32
CA ASP A 231 24.92 6.20 -18.21
C ASP A 231 24.30 4.82 -18.43
N ARG A 232 23.53 4.32 -17.45
CA ARG A 232 23.07 2.92 -17.44
C ARG A 232 21.96 2.65 -18.47
N ASP A 233 21.17 3.66 -18.81
CA ASP A 233 20.06 3.51 -19.76
C ASP A 233 20.57 3.55 -21.21
N THR A 234 21.60 4.36 -21.49
CA THR A 234 22.14 4.51 -22.85
C THR A 234 23.39 3.65 -23.10
N GLY A 235 24.08 3.21 -22.05
CA GLY A 235 25.40 2.56 -22.12
C GLY A 235 26.53 3.51 -22.53
N GLY A 236 26.25 4.81 -22.68
CA GLY A 236 27.23 5.81 -23.10
C GLY A 236 28.15 6.22 -21.97
N GLN A 237 29.46 6.22 -22.23
CA GLN A 237 30.44 6.79 -21.29
C GLN A 237 30.25 8.31 -21.22
N VAL A 238 30.02 8.83 -20.02
CA VAL A 238 29.80 10.26 -19.75
C VAL A 238 31.11 10.95 -19.37
N LYS A 239 31.96 10.29 -18.59
CA LYS A 239 33.23 10.84 -18.12
C LYS A 239 34.22 9.72 -17.78
N GLU A 240 35.50 9.95 -18.01
CA GLU A 240 36.59 9.16 -17.44
C GLU A 240 37.68 10.12 -16.94
N PHE A 241 38.24 9.88 -15.76
CA PHE A 241 39.35 10.65 -15.22
C PHE A 241 40.22 9.79 -14.29
N THR A 242 41.42 10.27 -13.97
CA THR A 242 42.34 9.61 -13.02
C THR A 242 42.83 10.63 -12.00
N ALA A 243 42.91 10.23 -10.73
CA ALA A 243 43.35 11.08 -9.62
C ALA A 243 44.33 10.32 -8.70
N PRO A 244 45.35 10.99 -8.12
CA PRO A 244 46.25 10.38 -7.16
C PRO A 244 45.55 10.11 -5.82
N LEU A 245 46.03 9.10 -5.09
CA LEU A 245 45.59 8.74 -3.74
C LEU A 245 46.75 8.94 -2.76
N ASP A 246 46.80 10.12 -2.15
CA ASP A 246 47.96 10.57 -1.35
C ASP A 246 47.98 10.01 0.09
N ALA A 247 46.91 9.33 0.52
CA ALA A 247 46.77 8.81 1.88
C ALA A 247 45.91 7.54 1.92
N ALA A 248 45.85 6.90 3.09
CA ALA A 248 44.96 5.75 3.32
C ALA A 248 43.48 6.09 3.13
N ALA A 249 43.10 7.37 3.31
CA ALA A 249 41.80 7.91 2.96
C ALA A 249 42.01 9.17 2.10
N SER A 250 41.43 9.20 0.90
CA SER A 250 41.58 10.30 -0.04
C SER A 250 40.22 10.75 -0.54
N VAL A 251 40.07 12.06 -0.78
CA VAL A 251 38.89 12.65 -1.40
C VAL A 251 39.26 13.08 -2.80
N ILE A 252 38.50 12.60 -3.78
CA ILE A 252 38.59 13.05 -5.17
C ILE A 252 37.37 13.90 -5.51
N GLU A 253 37.55 14.89 -6.36
CA GLU A 253 36.49 15.75 -6.87
C GLU A 253 36.66 15.94 -8.38
N GLU A 254 35.54 15.98 -9.10
CA GLU A 254 35.49 16.23 -10.54
C GLU A 254 34.15 16.85 -10.93
N HIS A 255 34.07 17.45 -12.12
CA HIS A 255 32.81 17.92 -12.70
C HIS A 255 32.40 17.06 -13.90
N VAL A 256 31.16 16.60 -13.87
CA VAL A 256 30.54 15.79 -14.92
C VAL A 256 29.51 16.66 -15.63
N GLU A 257 29.79 17.01 -16.88
CA GLU A 257 28.92 17.88 -17.68
C GLU A 257 27.65 17.12 -18.13
N HIS A 258 26.55 17.85 -18.32
CA HIS A 258 25.31 17.34 -18.93
C HIS A 258 24.68 16.11 -18.24
N THR A 259 24.82 15.98 -16.92
CA THR A 259 24.16 14.91 -16.16
C THR A 259 22.65 15.11 -16.09
N VAL A 260 21.88 14.02 -16.25
CA VAL A 260 20.44 14.00 -15.97
C VAL A 260 20.26 13.63 -14.49
N SER A 261 19.52 14.44 -13.75
CA SER A 261 19.38 14.24 -12.31
C SER A 261 18.43 13.10 -11.96
N TRP A 262 18.80 12.28 -10.98
CA TRP A 262 17.92 11.26 -10.41
C TRP A 262 16.80 11.92 -9.59
N ASN A 263 15.57 11.42 -9.76
CA ASN A 263 14.39 11.74 -8.93
C ASN A 263 13.36 10.59 -9.06
N PRO A 264 12.31 10.49 -8.22
CA PRO A 264 11.41 9.32 -8.24
C PRO A 264 10.50 9.22 -9.47
N GLU A 265 10.40 10.30 -10.26
CA GLU A 265 9.61 10.34 -11.50
C GLU A 265 10.48 10.02 -12.73
N ASN A 266 11.77 10.37 -12.67
CA ASN A 266 12.81 9.99 -13.63
C ASN A 266 14.06 9.43 -12.88
N PRO A 267 14.06 8.13 -12.52
CA PRO A 267 15.10 7.51 -11.69
C PRO A 267 16.38 7.20 -12.47
N ARG A 268 17.00 8.20 -13.09
CA ARG A 268 18.19 8.03 -13.93
C ARG A 268 19.41 7.59 -13.11
N LEU A 269 20.01 6.46 -13.49
CA LEU A 269 21.17 5.88 -12.83
C LEU A 269 22.41 5.86 -13.74
N TYR A 270 23.57 5.93 -13.09
CA TYR A 270 24.89 5.84 -13.69
C TYR A 270 25.72 4.77 -12.97
N ASP A 271 26.59 4.10 -13.72
CA ASP A 271 27.60 3.20 -13.19
C ASP A 271 28.91 3.97 -13.03
N ALA A 272 29.38 4.14 -11.80
CA ALA A 272 30.69 4.68 -11.48
C ALA A 272 31.67 3.53 -11.19
N GLU A 273 32.50 3.20 -12.17
CA GLU A 273 33.55 2.19 -12.07
C GLU A 273 34.82 2.82 -11.49
N PHE A 274 35.22 2.39 -10.30
CA PHE A 274 36.45 2.79 -9.62
C PHE A 274 37.51 1.71 -9.79
N THR A 275 38.60 2.05 -10.49
CA THR A 275 39.75 1.17 -10.68
C THR A 275 40.95 1.71 -9.92
N LEU A 276 41.39 0.99 -8.89
CA LEU A 276 42.64 1.26 -8.17
C LEU A 276 43.83 0.84 -9.03
N LEU A 277 44.75 1.77 -9.26
CA LEU A 277 46.00 1.56 -9.96
C LEU A 277 47.17 1.58 -8.97
N ALA A 278 48.08 0.62 -9.08
CA ALA A 278 49.36 0.61 -8.40
C ALA A 278 50.48 0.69 -9.45
N ASN A 279 51.30 1.75 -9.40
CA ASN A 279 52.32 2.01 -10.42
C ASN A 279 51.73 1.96 -11.86
N GLY A 280 50.55 2.54 -12.04
CA GLY A 280 49.83 2.61 -13.32
C GLY A 280 49.14 1.31 -13.78
N LYS A 281 49.19 0.22 -12.99
CA LYS A 281 48.54 -1.06 -13.32
C LYS A 281 47.28 -1.28 -12.49
N PRO A 282 46.17 -1.75 -13.08
CA PRO A 282 44.95 -2.05 -12.33
C PRO A 282 45.18 -3.20 -11.36
N VAL A 283 44.78 -3.01 -10.11
CA VAL A 283 44.86 -4.03 -9.05
C VAL A 283 43.50 -4.32 -8.41
N TYR A 284 42.55 -3.40 -8.52
CA TYR A 284 41.18 -3.59 -8.02
C TYR A 284 40.18 -2.77 -8.84
N THR A 285 39.01 -3.35 -9.15
CA THR A 285 37.89 -2.63 -9.78
C THR A 285 36.58 -2.94 -9.06
N LYS A 286 35.78 -1.90 -8.78
CA LYS A 286 34.40 -2.00 -8.27
C LYS A 286 33.51 -0.97 -8.96
N VAL A 287 32.26 -1.33 -9.20
CA VAL A 287 31.22 -0.44 -9.72
C VAL A 287 30.27 -0.07 -8.59
N GLU A 288 29.98 1.22 -8.45
CA GLU A 288 28.89 1.75 -7.62
C GLU A 288 27.80 2.31 -8.52
N HIS A 289 26.53 2.01 -8.20
CA HIS A 289 25.38 2.60 -8.87
C HIS A 289 25.05 3.93 -8.20
N ILE A 290 25.02 5.02 -8.98
CA ILE A 290 24.81 6.37 -8.47
C ILE A 290 23.69 7.08 -9.22
N GLY A 291 23.05 8.04 -8.56
CA GLY A 291 22.13 9.00 -9.18
C GLY A 291 22.58 10.41 -8.84
N PHE A 292 22.73 11.28 -9.85
CA PHE A 292 23.09 12.68 -9.61
C PHE A 292 21.90 13.41 -9.00
N ARG A 293 21.96 13.72 -7.70
CA ARG A 293 20.89 14.44 -7.00
C ARG A 293 21.43 15.24 -5.82
N THR A 294 20.74 16.31 -5.46
CA THR A 294 21.10 17.11 -4.28
C THR A 294 19.94 17.17 -3.31
N VAL A 295 20.15 16.79 -2.05
CA VAL A 295 19.17 16.92 -0.97
C VAL A 295 19.48 18.14 -0.13
N ALA A 296 18.46 18.91 0.24
CA ALA A 296 18.58 19.98 1.22
C ALA A 296 17.31 20.09 2.06
N LEU A 297 17.48 20.29 3.36
CA LEU A 297 16.43 20.84 4.22
C LEU A 297 16.67 22.34 4.34
N ARG A 298 15.67 23.14 4.02
CA ARG A 298 15.70 24.61 4.21
C ARG A 298 14.85 24.97 5.41
N GLU A 299 15.47 25.64 6.37
CA GLU A 299 14.83 26.05 7.63
C GLU A 299 13.57 26.88 7.36
N ASN A 300 12.48 26.56 8.07
CA ASN A 300 11.16 27.21 7.96
C ASN A 300 10.50 27.19 6.57
N ASP A 301 10.96 26.33 5.64
CA ASP A 301 10.50 26.27 4.25
C ASP A 301 10.13 24.83 3.82
N GLY A 302 11.10 23.92 3.73
CA GLY A 302 10.79 22.55 3.34
C GLY A 302 11.99 21.71 2.93
N PHE A 303 11.70 20.48 2.49
CA PHE A 303 12.66 19.58 1.87
C PHE A 303 12.78 19.85 0.37
N TYR A 304 13.99 19.76 -0.14
CA TYR A 304 14.33 20.01 -1.53
C TYR A 304 15.16 18.87 -2.10
N VAL A 305 14.76 18.38 -3.27
CA VAL A 305 15.58 17.49 -4.09
C VAL A 305 15.74 18.12 -5.47
N ASN A 306 16.99 18.35 -5.85
CA ASN A 306 17.37 19.00 -7.12
C ASN A 306 16.82 20.43 -7.26
N GLY A 307 16.61 21.12 -6.13
CA GLY A 307 16.05 22.48 -6.10
C GLY A 307 14.52 22.54 -6.15
N THR A 308 13.83 21.41 -6.36
CA THR A 308 12.37 21.28 -6.28
C THR A 308 11.92 21.00 -4.86
N ARG A 309 10.91 21.74 -4.37
CA ARG A 309 10.31 21.53 -3.05
C ARG A 309 9.51 20.23 -3.06
N VAL A 310 9.85 19.29 -2.19
CA VAL A 310 9.24 17.97 -2.13
C VAL A 310 8.01 18.00 -1.24
N VAL A 311 6.93 17.38 -1.73
CA VAL A 311 5.78 16.96 -0.95
C VAL A 311 5.80 15.43 -0.91
N PHE A 312 6.06 14.87 0.27
CA PHE A 312 6.12 13.43 0.49
C PHE A 312 4.70 12.85 0.54
N LYS A 313 4.37 12.02 -0.47
CA LYS A 313 3.19 11.15 -0.50
C LYS A 313 3.68 9.78 -0.07
N GLY A 314 3.79 9.58 1.25
CA GLY A 314 4.55 8.49 1.84
C GLY A 314 3.70 7.41 2.52
N VAL A 315 4.33 6.26 2.76
CA VAL A 315 3.79 5.18 3.59
C VAL A 315 4.89 4.53 4.43
N ASN A 316 4.56 4.06 5.63
CA ASN A 316 5.43 3.25 6.48
C ASN A 316 5.40 1.79 6.04
N ARG A 317 6.57 1.15 5.93
CA ARG A 317 6.70 -0.24 5.47
C ARG A 317 7.58 -1.08 6.37
N HIS A 318 6.98 -2.10 6.98
CA HIS A 318 7.71 -3.23 7.55
C HIS A 318 8.18 -4.21 6.46
N SER A 319 9.44 -4.67 6.51
CA SER A 319 9.87 -5.87 5.76
C SER A 319 9.18 -7.12 6.30
N PHE A 320 8.02 -7.46 5.74
CA PHE A 320 7.17 -8.55 6.21
C PHE A 320 6.39 -9.24 5.06
N TYR A 321 6.34 -10.57 5.08
CA TYR A 321 5.43 -11.38 4.26
C TYR A 321 4.84 -12.53 5.08
N PRO A 322 3.54 -12.88 4.94
CA PRO A 322 2.86 -13.78 5.87
C PRO A 322 3.52 -15.15 6.08
N THR A 323 4.07 -15.73 5.01
CA THR A 323 4.63 -17.09 5.03
C THR A 323 6.12 -17.17 5.34
N THR A 324 6.85 -16.06 5.23
CA THR A 324 8.31 -16.03 5.38
C THR A 324 8.79 -15.06 6.47
N GLY A 325 7.86 -14.35 7.12
CA GLY A 325 8.18 -13.35 8.13
C GLY A 325 8.99 -12.22 7.51
N ARG A 326 10.21 -12.02 8.00
CA ARG A 326 11.11 -10.95 7.55
C ARG A 326 12.01 -11.36 6.40
N ALA A 327 12.08 -12.65 6.08
CA ALA A 327 12.85 -13.13 4.93
C ALA A 327 12.05 -12.86 3.65
N LEU A 328 12.41 -11.81 2.92
CA LEU A 328 11.70 -11.40 1.70
C LEU A 328 12.40 -11.90 0.44
N SER A 329 11.64 -12.02 -0.64
CA SER A 329 12.14 -12.28 -2.00
C SER A 329 12.18 -11.02 -2.84
N GLU A 330 12.92 -11.06 -3.95
CA GLU A 330 12.88 -9.97 -4.95
C GLU A 330 11.44 -9.71 -5.44
N ALA A 331 10.64 -10.76 -5.62
CA ALA A 331 9.25 -10.63 -6.03
C ALA A 331 8.40 -9.85 -5.01
N ASN A 332 8.62 -10.07 -3.71
CA ASN A 332 7.92 -9.33 -2.66
C ASN A 332 8.30 -7.85 -2.68
N HIS A 333 9.58 -7.53 -2.78
CA HIS A 333 10.03 -6.13 -2.84
C HIS A 333 9.46 -5.40 -4.07
N LEU A 334 9.46 -6.06 -5.22
CA LEU A 334 8.97 -5.50 -6.46
C LEU A 334 7.45 -5.30 -6.45
N GLU A 335 6.69 -6.23 -5.87
CA GLU A 335 5.26 -6.09 -5.66
C GLU A 335 4.93 -4.89 -4.76
N ASP A 336 5.61 -4.79 -3.61
CA ASP A 336 5.40 -3.68 -2.67
C ASP A 336 5.66 -2.32 -3.35
N ILE A 337 6.80 -2.15 -4.04
CA ILE A 337 7.13 -0.89 -4.73
C ILE A 337 6.12 -0.57 -5.83
N ARG A 338 5.67 -1.57 -6.59
CA ARG A 338 4.67 -1.37 -7.65
C ARG A 338 3.34 -0.89 -7.08
N LEU A 339 2.88 -1.47 -5.98
CA LEU A 339 1.65 -1.07 -5.31
C LEU A 339 1.74 0.34 -4.72
N ILE A 340 2.88 0.68 -4.11
CA ILE A 340 3.16 2.04 -3.64
C ILE A 340 3.06 3.05 -4.80
N LYS A 341 3.73 2.77 -5.93
CA LYS A 341 3.64 3.65 -7.11
C LYS A 341 2.25 3.68 -7.75
N GLU A 342 1.51 2.56 -7.74
CA GLU A 342 0.14 2.51 -8.25
C GLU A 342 -0.83 3.39 -7.43
N MET A 343 -0.53 3.62 -6.16
CA MET A 343 -1.24 4.59 -5.31
C MET A 343 -0.77 6.04 -5.49
N ASN A 344 0.07 6.30 -6.51
CA ASN A 344 0.65 7.62 -6.78
C ASN A 344 1.54 8.17 -5.64
N MET A 345 2.09 7.28 -4.82
CA MET A 345 3.06 7.62 -3.78
C MET A 345 4.45 7.82 -4.36
N ASN A 346 5.26 8.66 -3.69
CA ASN A 346 6.63 8.97 -4.10
C ASN A 346 7.67 8.65 -3.01
N ALA A 347 7.26 8.18 -1.84
CA ALA A 347 8.15 7.95 -0.72
C ALA A 347 7.76 6.75 0.15
N VAL A 348 8.75 6.17 0.81
CA VAL A 348 8.59 5.10 1.80
C VAL A 348 9.46 5.38 3.02
N ARG A 349 8.90 5.18 4.21
CA ARG A 349 9.64 5.20 5.47
C ARG A 349 9.88 3.77 5.94
N MET A 350 11.11 3.47 6.31
CA MET A 350 11.52 2.13 6.70
C MET A 350 11.24 1.86 8.19
N SER A 351 9.96 1.75 8.54
CA SER A 351 9.51 1.45 9.90
C SER A 351 9.93 0.02 10.31
N HIS A 352 10.71 -0.20 11.38
CA HIS A 352 11.54 0.75 12.11
C HIS A 352 12.99 0.27 12.08
N TYR A 353 13.52 0.01 10.89
CA TYR A 353 14.83 -0.62 10.71
C TYR A 353 15.36 -0.48 9.28
N PRO A 354 16.69 -0.63 9.08
CA PRO A 354 17.27 -0.50 7.76
C PRO A 354 16.70 -1.53 6.77
N PRO A 355 16.38 -1.12 5.53
CA PRO A 355 15.82 -1.97 4.50
C PRO A 355 16.81 -3.04 4.02
N ASP A 356 16.30 -4.00 3.27
CA ASP A 356 17.10 -4.97 2.52
C ASP A 356 17.88 -4.24 1.41
N GLU A 357 19.14 -4.61 1.14
CA GLU A 357 19.96 -4.05 0.04
C GLU A 357 19.16 -4.05 -1.27
N ARG A 358 18.52 -5.18 -1.58
CA ARG A 358 17.72 -5.34 -2.79
C ARG A 358 16.52 -4.39 -2.87
N PHE A 359 15.91 -4.04 -1.74
CA PHE A 359 14.80 -3.08 -1.72
C PHE A 359 15.29 -1.67 -2.11
N LEU A 360 16.43 -1.23 -1.58
CA LEU A 360 17.02 0.07 -1.94
C LEU A 360 17.45 0.13 -3.40
N GLU A 361 18.07 -0.92 -3.94
CA GLU A 361 18.39 -1.00 -5.38
C GLU A 361 17.14 -0.87 -6.27
N LEU A 362 16.02 -1.44 -5.83
CA LEU A 362 14.74 -1.31 -6.52
C LEU A 362 14.14 0.09 -6.35
N CYS A 363 14.25 0.72 -5.18
CA CYS A 363 13.84 2.12 -4.97
C CYS A 363 14.65 3.09 -5.84
N ASP A 364 15.96 2.83 -6.00
CA ASP A 364 16.83 3.62 -6.87
C ASP A 364 16.41 3.51 -8.34
N SER A 365 16.09 2.30 -8.81
CA SER A 365 15.79 2.04 -10.22
C SER A 365 14.34 2.29 -10.62
N LEU A 366 13.39 2.05 -9.71
CA LEU A 366 11.96 2.28 -9.95
C LEU A 366 11.51 3.67 -9.51
N GLY A 367 12.29 4.34 -8.67
CA GLY A 367 12.07 5.70 -8.19
C GLY A 367 11.12 5.77 -7.00
N LEU A 368 11.68 5.77 -5.79
CA LEU A 368 11.03 6.18 -4.55
C LEU A 368 12.03 6.94 -3.69
N PHE A 369 11.57 7.97 -2.97
CA PHE A 369 12.33 8.53 -1.86
C PHE A 369 12.28 7.58 -0.66
N VAL A 370 13.40 7.40 0.02
CA VAL A 370 13.51 6.54 1.20
C VAL A 370 13.95 7.38 2.41
N LEU A 371 13.19 7.23 3.50
CA LEU A 371 13.60 7.58 4.86
C LEU A 371 14.15 6.30 5.49
N ASP A 372 15.46 6.24 5.66
CA ASP A 372 16.16 5.04 6.13
C ASP A 372 16.42 5.14 7.64
N GLU A 373 15.91 4.17 8.40
CA GLU A 373 15.77 4.27 9.85
C GLU A 373 16.72 3.34 10.60
N VAL A 374 17.53 3.91 11.47
CA VAL A 374 18.23 3.11 12.49
C VAL A 374 17.20 2.75 13.56
N THR A 375 17.07 1.46 13.82
CA THR A 375 16.06 0.93 14.74
C THR A 375 16.09 1.52 16.14
N GLY A 376 14.89 1.60 16.71
CA GLY A 376 14.62 1.89 18.10
C GLY A 376 13.14 2.20 18.19
N TRP A 377 12.39 1.53 19.05
CA TRP A 377 10.98 1.81 19.24
C TRP A 377 10.75 2.10 20.71
N GLN A 378 10.37 3.34 21.04
CA GLN A 378 10.20 3.89 22.40
C GLN A 378 11.44 3.88 23.31
N ASP A 379 12.45 3.07 23.01
CA ASP A 379 13.74 2.97 23.68
C ASP A 379 14.87 2.88 22.65
N GLY A 380 15.93 3.68 22.83
CA GLY A 380 17.08 3.71 21.92
C GLY A 380 18.24 2.82 22.35
N TYR A 381 19.17 2.58 21.42
CA TYR A 381 20.44 1.93 21.73
C TYR A 381 21.29 2.75 22.71
N ASP A 382 22.10 2.05 23.51
CA ASP A 382 23.14 2.70 24.30
C ASP A 382 24.26 3.33 23.43
N THR A 383 25.24 3.95 24.09
CA THR A 383 26.40 4.56 23.42
C THR A 383 27.51 3.56 23.08
N ILE A 384 27.24 2.25 23.17
CA ILE A 384 28.17 1.16 22.83
C ILE A 384 27.71 0.52 21.51
N ALA A 385 26.47 0.02 21.47
CA ALA A 385 25.86 -0.57 20.28
C ALA A 385 25.48 0.50 19.24
N GLY A 386 24.83 1.59 19.67
CA GLY A 386 24.30 2.61 18.77
C GLY A 386 25.32 3.18 17.76
N PRO A 387 26.52 3.62 18.18
CA PRO A 387 27.54 4.12 17.25
C PRO A 387 27.98 3.10 16.19
N LYS A 388 28.02 1.82 16.54
CA LYS A 388 28.37 0.73 15.63
C LYS A 388 27.26 0.48 14.63
N LEU A 389 26.01 0.39 15.10
CA LEU A 389 24.85 0.12 14.26
C LEU A 389 24.56 1.28 13.29
N ILE A 390 24.70 2.54 13.73
CA ILE A 390 24.60 3.72 12.84
C ILE A 390 25.67 3.68 11.75
N ARG A 391 26.89 3.28 12.10
CA ARG A 391 27.97 3.12 11.12
C ARG A 391 27.62 2.03 10.11
N GLU A 392 27.13 0.88 10.56
CA GLU A 392 26.76 -0.25 9.70
C GLU A 392 25.64 0.13 8.71
N THR A 393 24.60 0.83 9.15
CA THR A 393 23.56 1.38 8.26
C THR A 393 24.15 2.32 7.22
N ILE A 394 24.86 3.37 7.65
CA ILE A 394 25.34 4.39 6.71
C ILE A 394 26.32 3.83 5.70
N LEU A 395 27.27 2.98 6.12
CA LEU A 395 28.27 2.46 5.19
C LEU A 395 27.68 1.49 4.16
N LYS A 396 26.59 0.80 4.51
CA LYS A 396 25.86 -0.04 3.57
C LYS A 396 25.06 0.82 2.60
N ASP A 397 24.37 1.85 3.11
CA ASP A 397 23.29 2.49 2.38
C ASP A 397 23.65 3.90 1.80
N GLU A 398 24.87 4.42 2.04
CA GLU A 398 25.27 5.80 1.70
C GLU A 398 25.28 6.12 0.19
N ASN A 399 25.49 5.14 -0.69
CA ASN A 399 25.57 5.39 -2.13
C ASN A 399 24.20 5.36 -2.84
N HIS A 400 23.13 4.93 -2.16
CA HIS A 400 21.79 4.86 -2.76
C HIS A 400 21.20 6.27 -2.97
N PRO A 401 20.91 6.70 -4.21
CA PRO A 401 20.27 7.99 -4.48
C PRO A 401 18.84 8.08 -3.94
N SER A 402 18.16 6.96 -3.69
CA SER A 402 16.82 6.94 -3.09
C SER A 402 16.78 7.41 -1.64
N VAL A 403 17.82 7.14 -0.85
CA VAL A 403 17.90 7.53 0.57
C VAL A 403 18.06 9.04 0.68
N VAL A 404 17.00 9.77 1.03
CA VAL A 404 17.02 11.24 1.15
C VAL A 404 17.20 11.72 2.57
N ILE A 405 16.80 10.92 3.55
CA ILE A 405 16.74 11.29 4.97
C ILE A 405 17.16 10.07 5.81
N TRP A 406 17.86 10.33 6.91
CA TRP A 406 18.13 9.34 7.95
C TRP A 406 17.20 9.54 9.14
N ASP A 407 16.55 8.48 9.59
CA ASP A 407 15.69 8.46 10.76
C ASP A 407 16.47 7.88 11.95
N HIS A 408 16.43 8.56 13.09
CA HIS A 408 17.09 8.12 14.31
C HIS A 408 16.06 7.56 15.30
N GLY A 409 15.68 6.30 15.12
CA GLY A 409 14.69 5.61 15.95
C GLY A 409 13.27 6.18 15.85
N ASN A 410 12.36 5.64 16.65
CA ASN A 410 10.92 5.92 16.62
C ASN A 410 10.36 6.16 18.03
N GLU A 411 9.50 7.16 18.19
CA GLU A 411 8.69 7.39 19.39
C GLU A 411 9.42 7.42 20.75
N GLY A 412 10.65 7.94 20.79
CA GLY A 412 11.53 7.90 21.97
C GLY A 412 12.70 6.94 21.80
N GLY A 413 12.70 6.17 20.71
CA GLY A 413 13.71 5.20 20.29
C GLY A 413 15.09 5.75 19.94
N TRP A 414 15.44 6.96 20.40
CA TRP A 414 16.69 7.63 20.10
C TRP A 414 17.56 7.85 21.33
N THR A 415 18.87 7.91 21.08
CA THR A 415 19.86 8.38 22.06
C THR A 415 20.61 9.55 21.46
N PHE A 416 20.30 10.79 21.87
CA PHE A 416 20.86 12.01 21.26
C PHE A 416 22.40 12.03 21.17
N ALA A 417 23.11 11.40 22.12
CA ALA A 417 24.56 11.28 22.09
C ALA A 417 25.10 10.54 20.85
N ASN A 418 24.25 9.74 20.21
CA ASN A 418 24.57 8.97 19.02
C ASN A 418 24.35 9.75 17.70
N GLU A 419 23.61 10.87 17.70
CA GLU A 419 23.30 11.67 16.50
C GLU A 419 24.56 12.07 15.70
N LYS A 420 25.63 12.45 16.42
CA LYS A 420 26.91 12.85 15.82
C LYS A 420 27.52 11.80 14.89
N TRP A 421 27.18 10.52 15.06
CA TRP A 421 27.70 9.44 14.23
C TRP A 421 27.08 9.46 12.83
N PHE A 422 25.82 9.91 12.69
CA PHE A 422 25.22 10.12 11.37
C PHE A 422 26.03 11.13 10.57
N HIS A 423 26.25 12.31 11.14
CA HIS A 423 27.04 13.36 10.51
C HIS A 423 28.51 13.01 10.34
N ARG A 424 29.08 12.13 11.17
CA ARG A 424 30.46 11.68 11.02
C ARG A 424 30.62 10.79 9.79
N TRP A 425 29.71 9.83 9.61
CA TRP A 425 29.84 8.81 8.58
C TRP A 425 29.27 9.26 7.23
N ASP A 426 28.11 9.93 7.20
CA ASP A 426 27.51 10.38 5.94
C ASP A 426 28.29 11.56 5.35
N ILE A 427 28.91 11.33 4.20
CA ILE A 427 29.68 12.36 3.50
C ILE A 427 28.80 13.36 2.74
N GLN A 428 27.55 13.00 2.44
CA GLN A 428 26.59 13.85 1.73
C GLN A 428 25.89 14.86 2.66
N LYS A 429 25.92 14.61 3.98
CA LYS A 429 25.29 15.45 5.01
C LYS A 429 23.77 15.55 4.83
N ARG A 430 23.13 14.41 4.57
CA ARG A 430 21.67 14.34 4.48
C ARG A 430 21.02 14.74 5.81
N PRO A 431 19.78 15.25 5.78
CA PRO A 431 19.03 15.53 7.01
C PRO A 431 18.88 14.29 7.89
N VAL A 432 18.98 14.50 9.20
CA VAL A 432 18.65 13.51 10.22
C VAL A 432 17.40 13.98 10.94
N ILE A 433 16.33 13.17 10.93
CA ILE A 433 15.08 13.46 11.61
C ILE A 433 14.83 12.47 12.75
N TYR A 434 13.87 12.84 13.59
CA TYR A 434 13.44 12.06 14.75
C TYR A 434 11.94 11.84 14.62
N PRO A 435 11.46 10.71 14.08
CA PRO A 435 10.03 10.37 14.06
C PRO A 435 9.37 10.62 15.42
N TRP A 436 8.20 11.27 15.44
CA TRP A 436 7.48 11.71 16.65
C TRP A 436 8.08 12.88 17.47
N LEU A 437 9.14 13.55 16.99
CA LEU A 437 9.78 14.66 17.70
C LEU A 437 9.99 15.88 16.79
N ASN A 438 9.63 17.06 17.28
CA ASN A 438 10.07 18.31 16.64
C ASN A 438 11.54 18.60 16.99
N ARG A 439 12.44 18.36 16.04
CA ARG A 439 13.88 18.59 16.17
C ARG A 439 14.52 18.74 14.78
N ASN A 440 15.67 19.40 14.72
CA ASN A 440 16.42 19.62 13.47
C ASN A 440 15.61 20.34 12.38
N GLY A 441 14.69 21.22 12.77
CA GLY A 441 13.88 22.03 11.86
C GLY A 441 12.67 21.29 11.25
N VAL A 442 12.32 20.12 11.78
CA VAL A 442 11.22 19.28 11.28
C VAL A 442 10.35 18.78 12.45
N ASP A 443 9.05 19.04 12.36
CA ASP A 443 8.01 18.53 13.24
C ASP A 443 7.38 17.27 12.63
N THR A 444 7.75 16.11 13.16
CA THR A 444 7.38 14.77 12.69
C THR A 444 6.24 14.14 13.51
N PHE A 445 5.38 14.97 14.11
CA PHE A 445 4.32 14.52 15.02
C PHE A 445 3.50 13.33 14.48
N HIS A 446 3.32 12.28 15.28
CA HIS A 446 2.53 11.12 14.88
C HIS A 446 1.05 11.33 15.16
N TYR A 447 0.23 10.72 14.30
CA TYR A 447 -1.22 10.62 14.41
C TYR A 447 -1.91 11.94 14.79
N PRO A 448 -1.60 13.08 14.12
CA PRO A 448 -2.35 14.30 14.34
C PRO A 448 -3.82 14.05 14.02
N VAL A 449 -4.72 14.45 14.93
CA VAL A 449 -6.09 14.75 14.53
C VAL A 449 -6.09 15.94 13.56
N TYR A 450 -7.10 16.06 12.71
CA TYR A 450 -7.16 17.08 11.65
C TYR A 450 -6.84 18.49 12.19
N LYS A 451 -7.51 18.91 13.27
CA LYS A 451 -7.32 20.25 13.86
C LYS A 451 -5.92 20.44 14.45
N ALA A 452 -5.28 19.40 14.95
CA ALA A 452 -3.95 19.49 15.55
C ALA A 452 -2.89 19.81 14.50
N GLY A 453 -2.94 19.18 13.32
CA GLY A 453 -2.01 19.52 12.24
C GLY A 453 -2.27 20.90 11.66
N ILE A 454 -3.54 21.34 11.54
CA ILE A 454 -3.85 22.74 11.20
C ILE A 454 -3.22 23.70 12.20
N ASN A 455 -3.40 23.46 13.50
CA ASN A 455 -2.84 24.31 14.53
C ASN A 455 -1.30 24.35 14.51
N ARG A 456 -0.64 23.20 14.26
CA ARG A 456 0.82 23.13 14.10
C ARG A 456 1.29 23.92 12.89
N LEU A 457 0.62 23.79 11.75
CA LEU A 457 0.97 24.54 10.54
C LEU A 457 0.73 26.05 10.70
N SER A 458 -0.37 26.46 11.34
CA SER A 458 -0.72 27.87 11.53
C SER A 458 0.12 28.57 12.60
N ASN A 459 0.59 27.86 13.64
CA ASN A 459 1.25 28.47 14.79
C ASN A 459 2.71 28.04 14.98
N GLY A 460 3.13 26.91 14.41
CA GLY A 460 4.52 26.43 14.41
C GLY A 460 5.40 27.12 13.38
N GLN A 461 6.72 26.95 13.51
CA GLN A 461 7.72 27.56 12.63
C GLN A 461 8.47 26.53 11.77
N ASP A 462 8.62 25.30 12.26
CA ASP A 462 9.35 24.22 11.59
C ASP A 462 8.57 23.59 10.43
N VAL A 463 9.28 22.85 9.56
CA VAL A 463 8.67 22.05 8.50
C VAL A 463 7.80 20.97 9.13
N PHE A 464 6.54 20.85 8.72
CA PHE A 464 5.63 19.85 9.28
C PHE A 464 5.47 18.66 8.31
N MET A 465 5.84 17.48 8.79
CA MET A 465 5.82 16.24 8.03
C MET A 465 5.58 15.06 8.98
N PRO A 466 4.32 14.73 9.33
CA PRO A 466 4.04 13.58 10.17
C PRO A 466 4.61 12.30 9.54
N THR A 467 5.48 11.63 10.28
CA THR A 467 6.12 10.36 9.88
C THR A 467 5.20 9.16 10.09
N GLU A 468 4.10 9.34 10.83
CA GLU A 468 2.96 8.43 10.92
C GLU A 468 1.67 9.27 10.99
N MET A 469 0.74 9.08 10.07
CA MET A 469 -0.56 9.74 10.10
C MET A 469 -1.67 8.79 9.67
N ILE A 470 -2.88 9.06 10.16
CA ILE A 470 -4.12 8.37 9.77
C ILE A 470 -3.97 6.85 9.83
N HIS A 471 -4.00 6.30 11.04
CA HIS A 471 -3.75 4.87 11.28
C HIS A 471 -4.81 3.95 10.66
N GLY A 472 -4.35 2.92 9.94
CA GLY A 472 -5.11 2.00 9.07
C GLY A 472 -5.73 0.76 9.68
N LEU A 473 -5.96 0.70 11.00
CA LEU A 473 -6.35 -0.56 11.65
C LEU A 473 -7.66 -1.07 11.05
N TYR A 474 -7.67 -2.30 10.53
CA TYR A 474 -8.78 -2.93 9.80
C TYR A 474 -9.32 -2.04 8.64
N ASP A 475 -8.43 -1.26 8.02
CA ASP A 475 -8.60 -0.17 7.03
C ASP A 475 -9.70 0.85 7.36
N GLY A 476 -9.86 1.15 8.64
CA GLY A 476 -10.32 2.47 9.04
C GLY A 476 -9.17 3.47 8.99
N GLY A 477 -9.48 4.75 8.84
CA GLY A 477 -8.47 5.79 8.78
C GLY A 477 -7.92 6.04 7.39
N HIS A 478 -7.02 5.21 6.85
CA HIS A 478 -6.16 5.55 5.69
C HIS A 478 -6.76 6.52 4.66
N GLY A 479 -7.70 6.05 3.82
CA GLY A 479 -8.38 6.91 2.85
C GLY A 479 -9.46 7.80 3.48
N ALA A 480 -9.92 7.48 4.68
CA ALA A 480 -10.96 8.18 5.42
C ALA A 480 -10.46 9.47 6.10
N GLY A 481 -10.90 10.61 5.58
CA GLY A 481 -10.43 11.93 6.01
C GLY A 481 -9.12 12.38 5.36
N LEU A 482 -8.44 11.53 4.58
CA LEU A 482 -7.20 11.90 3.90
C LEU A 482 -7.36 13.14 3.00
N ASP A 483 -8.51 13.28 2.34
CA ASP A 483 -8.73 14.43 1.44
C ASP A 483 -8.75 15.75 2.21
N ASP A 484 -9.41 15.79 3.37
CA ASP A 484 -9.44 16.95 4.26
C ASP A 484 -8.03 17.30 4.76
N PHE A 485 -7.31 16.30 5.29
CA PHE A 485 -5.93 16.50 5.75
C PHE A 485 -5.05 17.02 4.63
N TRP A 486 -5.08 16.37 3.46
CA TRP A 486 -4.21 16.69 2.35
C TRP A 486 -4.52 18.08 1.78
N THR A 487 -5.79 18.34 1.45
CA THR A 487 -6.23 19.59 0.83
C THR A 487 -5.95 20.80 1.74
N ASP A 488 -6.15 20.68 3.04
CA ASP A 488 -5.95 21.81 3.95
C ASP A 488 -4.50 21.96 4.43
N TYR A 489 -3.77 20.86 4.68
CA TYR A 489 -2.37 20.96 5.10
C TYR A 489 -1.52 21.55 3.97
N MET A 490 -1.74 21.12 2.73
CA MET A 490 -0.93 21.57 1.58
C MET A 490 -1.12 23.05 1.21
N LYS A 491 -2.10 23.75 1.79
CA LYS A 491 -2.22 25.22 1.68
C LYS A 491 -1.09 25.96 2.39
N ASN A 492 -0.43 25.32 3.35
CA ASN A 492 0.67 25.92 4.09
C ASN A 492 2.03 25.55 3.44
N PRO A 493 2.89 26.53 3.13
CA PRO A 493 4.18 26.29 2.48
C PRO A 493 5.22 25.64 3.39
N ARG A 494 4.91 25.29 4.65
CA ARG A 494 5.76 24.44 5.51
C ARG A 494 5.31 22.99 5.57
N ALA A 495 4.14 22.65 5.04
CA ALA A 495 3.69 21.27 4.98
C ALA A 495 4.49 20.51 3.91
N ALA A 496 5.20 19.45 4.31
CA ALA A 496 6.02 18.65 3.41
C ALA A 496 5.39 17.28 3.09
N GLY A 497 4.07 17.15 3.23
CA GLY A 497 3.35 15.89 3.05
C GLY A 497 3.31 15.06 4.33
N GLY A 498 3.36 13.73 4.23
CA GLY A 498 3.32 12.82 5.37
C GLY A 498 3.33 11.35 4.97
N PHE A 499 3.34 10.47 5.97
CA PHE A 499 3.45 9.01 5.80
C PHE A 499 2.30 8.27 6.47
N LEU A 500 1.52 7.52 5.70
CA LEU A 500 0.43 6.69 6.22
C LEU A 500 0.97 5.50 7.04
N TRP A 501 0.28 5.13 8.12
CA TRP A 501 0.60 3.93 8.91
C TRP A 501 -0.48 2.85 8.71
N ALA A 502 -0.22 1.73 8.05
CA ALA A 502 1.02 1.32 7.35
C ALA A 502 0.71 0.66 5.99
N PHE A 503 1.72 0.19 5.27
CA PHE A 503 1.57 -0.33 3.91
C PHE A 503 0.71 -1.61 3.83
N ALA A 504 1.03 -2.64 4.62
CA ALA A 504 0.37 -3.95 4.54
C ALA A 504 0.12 -4.55 5.93
N ASP A 505 -0.93 -5.36 6.06
CA ASP A 505 -1.25 -6.09 7.29
C ASP A 505 -0.15 -7.11 7.65
N GLU A 506 0.30 -7.08 8.91
CA GLU A 506 1.31 -7.96 9.49
C GLU A 506 0.70 -9.22 10.14
N ALA A 507 0.03 -10.03 9.33
CA ALA A 507 -0.47 -11.34 9.76
C ALA A 507 0.48 -12.47 9.36
N VAL A 508 1.05 -13.21 10.32
CA VAL A 508 1.86 -14.41 10.04
C VAL A 508 0.98 -15.62 9.79
N VAL A 509 1.42 -16.51 8.90
CA VAL A 509 0.89 -17.87 8.81
C VAL A 509 1.48 -18.72 9.94
N ARG A 510 0.65 -19.07 10.92
CA ARG A 510 1.05 -19.78 12.14
C ARG A 510 1.17 -21.28 11.90
N THR A 511 2.41 -21.76 11.81
CA THR A 511 2.72 -23.20 11.66
C THR A 511 2.34 -24.05 12.88
N ASP A 512 2.00 -23.44 14.02
CA ASP A 512 1.47 -24.08 15.23
C ASP A 512 -0.06 -23.99 15.35
N ARG A 513 -0.75 -23.37 14.40
CA ARG A 513 -2.22 -23.17 14.43
C ARG A 513 -2.89 -23.57 13.10
N SER A 514 -2.49 -24.71 12.54
CA SER A 514 -3.03 -25.22 11.25
C SER A 514 -2.97 -24.17 10.13
N ASP A 515 -1.87 -23.41 10.09
CA ASP A 515 -1.59 -22.37 9.08
C ASP A 515 -2.64 -21.24 9.05
N SER A 516 -3.27 -20.93 10.19
CA SER A 516 -4.12 -19.75 10.35
C SER A 516 -3.31 -18.45 10.25
N LEU A 517 -3.91 -17.39 9.72
CA LEU A 517 -3.37 -16.03 9.82
C LEU A 517 -3.50 -15.50 11.25
N ASP A 518 -2.43 -14.89 11.75
CA ASP A 518 -2.39 -14.28 13.08
C ASP A 518 -1.72 -12.91 12.98
N ALA A 519 -2.48 -11.86 13.29
CA ALA A 519 -2.02 -10.47 13.32
C ALA A 519 -1.84 -9.94 14.76
N ASP A 520 -1.77 -10.85 15.75
CA ASP A 520 -1.72 -10.52 17.17
C ASP A 520 -2.84 -9.55 17.62
N GLY A 521 -4.09 -9.93 17.32
CA GLY A 521 -5.25 -9.11 17.62
C GLY A 521 -5.29 -7.86 16.74
N ASN A 522 -5.17 -6.68 17.34
CA ASN A 522 -5.24 -5.38 16.67
C ASN A 522 -3.89 -4.65 16.55
N HIS A 523 -2.79 -5.39 16.70
CA HIS A 523 -1.44 -4.82 16.55
C HIS A 523 -0.93 -4.89 15.10
N GLY A 524 -1.17 -6.00 14.39
CA GLY A 524 -0.69 -6.20 13.02
C GLY A 524 -1.59 -5.78 11.84
N PRO A 525 -2.94 -5.73 11.92
CA PRO A 525 -3.78 -5.50 10.75
C PRO A 525 -4.00 -4.01 10.44
N ASP A 526 -2.90 -3.31 10.14
CA ASP A 526 -2.82 -1.85 10.01
C ASP A 526 -2.65 -1.36 8.55
N GLY A 527 -2.75 -2.27 7.57
CA GLY A 527 -2.34 -2.10 6.19
C GLY A 527 -3.36 -1.44 5.26
N ILE A 528 -2.86 -0.75 4.22
CA ILE A 528 -3.69 -0.29 3.07
C ILE A 528 -4.09 -1.50 2.21
N VAL A 529 -3.26 -2.52 2.23
CA VAL A 529 -3.49 -3.81 1.60
C VAL A 529 -3.44 -4.93 2.64
N GLY A 530 -4.17 -6.01 2.36
CA GLY A 530 -4.18 -7.20 3.22
C GLY A 530 -2.83 -7.91 3.31
N PRO A 531 -2.72 -9.00 4.09
CA PRO A 531 -1.45 -9.69 4.33
C PRO A 531 -0.78 -10.21 3.05
N PHE A 532 -1.57 -10.63 2.05
CA PHE A 532 -1.10 -11.06 0.73
C PHE A 532 -1.32 -9.98 -0.34
N ARG A 533 -1.33 -8.71 0.07
CA ARG A 533 -1.42 -7.51 -0.78
C ARG A 533 -2.77 -7.38 -1.49
N GLU A 534 -3.82 -7.97 -0.92
CA GLU A 534 -5.17 -7.78 -1.40
C GLU A 534 -5.56 -6.29 -1.31
N LYS A 535 -6.00 -5.70 -2.43
CA LYS A 535 -6.33 -4.26 -2.48
C LYS A 535 -7.69 -4.00 -1.84
N GLU A 536 -7.74 -2.97 -0.99
CA GLU A 536 -8.94 -2.53 -0.29
C GLU A 536 -9.46 -1.19 -0.80
N GLY A 537 -10.55 -0.69 -0.20
CA GLY A 537 -11.14 0.60 -0.59
C GLY A 537 -10.17 1.78 -0.50
N SER A 538 -9.36 1.85 0.56
CA SER A 538 -8.44 2.98 0.77
C SER A 538 -7.35 3.03 -0.30
N PHE A 539 -6.92 1.89 -0.85
CA PHE A 539 -5.97 1.84 -1.96
C PHE A 539 -6.40 2.77 -3.11
N TYR A 540 -7.67 2.66 -3.52
CA TYR A 540 -8.23 3.45 -4.62
C TYR A 540 -8.53 4.90 -4.20
N THR A 541 -8.91 5.12 -2.95
CA THR A 541 -9.07 6.48 -2.40
C THR A 541 -7.75 7.24 -2.41
N ILE A 542 -6.68 6.65 -1.89
CA ILE A 542 -5.35 7.24 -1.86
C ILE A 542 -4.86 7.52 -3.27
N ARG A 543 -4.97 6.54 -4.18
CA ARG A 543 -4.62 6.71 -5.59
C ARG A 543 -5.29 7.94 -6.20
N ASP A 544 -6.58 8.15 -5.93
CA ASP A 544 -7.33 9.28 -6.46
C ASP A 544 -6.90 10.62 -5.85
N ILE A 545 -6.77 10.67 -4.51
CA ILE A 545 -6.39 11.88 -3.77
C ILE A 545 -4.95 12.29 -4.09
N TRP A 546 -4.04 11.34 -4.27
CA TRP A 546 -2.62 11.59 -4.53
C TRP A 546 -2.22 11.55 -6.00
N SER A 547 -3.16 11.28 -6.92
CA SER A 547 -2.94 11.35 -8.37
C SER A 547 -2.22 12.63 -8.78
N PRO A 548 -1.06 12.55 -9.46
CA PRO A 548 -0.33 13.71 -9.95
C PRO A 548 -1.00 14.33 -11.18
N VAL A 549 -1.93 13.63 -11.84
CA VAL A 549 -2.82 14.23 -12.84
C VAL A 549 -4.16 14.48 -12.19
N LYS A 550 -4.64 15.72 -12.24
CA LYS A 550 -5.94 16.13 -11.67
C LYS A 550 -6.90 16.52 -12.78
N ILE A 551 -8.13 16.04 -12.72
CA ILE A 551 -9.23 16.63 -13.49
C ILE A 551 -9.95 17.60 -12.57
N LYS A 552 -10.04 18.87 -12.94
CA LYS A 552 -10.78 19.87 -12.14
C LYS A 552 -12.25 19.46 -12.02
N PRO A 553 -12.93 19.77 -10.90
CA PRO A 553 -14.32 19.37 -10.70
C PRO A 553 -15.21 19.77 -11.89
N LEU A 554 -16.01 18.81 -12.38
CA LEU A 554 -16.98 19.03 -13.44
C LEU A 554 -18.22 18.14 -13.24
N VAL A 555 -19.29 18.49 -13.96
CA VAL A 555 -20.51 17.69 -14.07
C VAL A 555 -20.65 17.23 -15.51
N VAL A 556 -20.74 15.92 -15.72
CA VAL A 556 -21.11 15.34 -17.01
C VAL A 556 -22.63 15.15 -17.02
N ASN A 557 -23.27 15.59 -18.08
CA ASN A 557 -24.68 15.35 -18.37
C ASN A 557 -24.90 15.28 -19.88
N SER A 558 -26.14 15.15 -20.33
CA SER A 558 -26.49 15.09 -21.77
C SER A 558 -26.12 16.34 -22.58
N LEU A 559 -25.74 17.45 -21.94
CA LEU A 559 -25.31 18.70 -22.55
C LEU A 559 -23.81 18.98 -22.36
N PHE A 560 -23.05 18.01 -21.82
CA PHE A 560 -21.62 18.16 -21.65
C PHE A 560 -20.93 18.42 -23.00
N ASP A 561 -20.03 19.41 -23.03
CA ASP A 561 -19.37 19.89 -24.24
C ASP A 561 -18.11 19.10 -24.61
N GLY A 562 -17.79 18.05 -23.85
CA GLY A 562 -16.59 17.24 -24.08
C GLY A 562 -15.30 17.88 -23.58
N GLN A 563 -15.35 18.97 -22.80
CA GLN A 563 -14.14 19.67 -22.35
C GLN A 563 -13.75 19.33 -20.91
N LEU A 564 -12.47 19.02 -20.71
CA LEU A 564 -11.86 18.78 -19.41
C LEU A 564 -10.75 19.81 -19.15
N ILE A 565 -10.50 20.12 -17.86
CA ILE A 565 -9.30 20.84 -17.45
C ILE A 565 -8.43 19.88 -16.65
N LEU A 566 -7.27 19.53 -17.20
CA LEU A 566 -6.25 18.73 -16.54
C LEU A 566 -5.24 19.65 -15.84
N GLY A 567 -4.89 19.33 -14.60
CA GLY A 567 -3.79 19.92 -13.85
C GLY A 567 -2.64 18.93 -13.68
N ASN A 568 -1.41 19.46 -13.67
CA ASN A 568 -0.20 18.69 -13.43
C ASN A 568 0.37 18.96 -12.01
N ASP A 569 0.22 18.00 -11.11
CA ASP A 569 0.75 17.98 -9.75
C ASP A 569 1.98 17.04 -9.61
N TYR A 570 2.61 16.61 -10.71
CA TYR A 570 3.95 16.02 -10.67
C TYR A 570 4.97 17.03 -10.13
N LEU A 571 6.09 16.54 -9.58
CA LEU A 571 7.18 17.39 -9.10
C LEU A 571 8.16 17.77 -10.22
N TYR A 572 8.37 16.86 -11.19
CA TYR A 572 9.41 16.98 -12.22
C TYR A 572 8.90 16.70 -13.63
N THR A 573 7.84 15.91 -13.77
CA THR A 573 7.38 15.38 -15.06
C THR A 573 6.38 16.29 -15.79
N ASP A 574 6.63 16.53 -17.07
CA ASP A 574 5.65 17.09 -18.02
C ASP A 574 4.63 16.01 -18.43
N LEU A 575 3.38 16.40 -18.68
CA LEU A 575 2.35 15.50 -19.20
C LEU A 575 2.50 15.20 -20.70
N GLU A 576 3.36 15.90 -21.43
CA GLU A 576 3.57 15.70 -22.86
C GLU A 576 3.81 14.23 -23.22
N GLY A 577 3.02 13.65 -24.13
CA GLY A 577 3.22 12.27 -24.57
C GLY A 577 2.62 11.19 -23.66
N MET A 578 2.06 11.55 -22.50
CA MET A 578 1.16 10.65 -21.75
C MET A 578 -0.15 10.46 -22.52
N GLU A 579 -0.87 9.38 -22.23
CA GLU A 579 -2.10 9.03 -22.94
C GLU A 579 -3.32 9.21 -22.05
N LEU A 580 -4.36 9.85 -22.59
CA LEU A 580 -5.69 9.89 -22.02
C LEU A 580 -6.60 9.05 -22.90
N ASN A 581 -7.16 7.98 -22.34
CA ASN A 581 -8.19 7.17 -22.97
C ASN A 581 -9.55 7.54 -22.38
N TRP A 582 -10.55 7.74 -23.22
CA TRP A 582 -11.94 7.90 -22.78
C TRP A 582 -12.83 6.82 -23.36
N LYS A 583 -13.87 6.43 -22.62
CA LYS A 583 -14.87 5.45 -23.03
C LYS A 583 -16.28 5.93 -22.68
N LEU A 584 -17.18 5.83 -23.64
CA LEU A 584 -18.62 5.96 -23.45
C LEU A 584 -19.19 4.56 -23.28
N LYS A 585 -19.83 4.31 -22.14
CA LYS A 585 -20.32 2.99 -21.76
C LYS A 585 -21.81 3.03 -21.42
N ALA A 586 -22.48 1.89 -21.62
CA ALA A 586 -23.89 1.72 -21.29
C ALA A 586 -24.14 0.33 -20.68
N VAL A 587 -25.27 0.20 -19.99
CA VAL A 587 -25.76 -1.07 -19.42
C VAL A 587 -27.09 -1.44 -20.07
N ASN A 588 -27.15 -2.64 -20.65
CA ASN A 588 -28.34 -3.24 -21.23
C ASN A 588 -28.41 -4.67 -20.71
N ASP A 589 -29.58 -5.14 -20.31
CA ASP A 589 -29.79 -6.50 -19.78
C ASP A 589 -28.81 -6.91 -18.67
N TRP A 590 -28.36 -5.95 -17.86
CA TRP A 590 -27.37 -6.16 -16.79
C TRP A 590 -26.00 -6.62 -17.29
N GLU A 591 -25.61 -6.14 -18.48
CA GLU A 591 -24.29 -6.30 -19.07
C GLU A 591 -23.72 -4.94 -19.52
N GLU A 592 -22.47 -4.67 -19.14
CA GLU A 592 -21.71 -3.51 -19.59
C GLU A 592 -21.28 -3.70 -21.05
N HIS A 593 -21.39 -2.62 -21.83
CA HIS A 593 -20.84 -2.56 -23.18
C HIS A 593 -20.23 -1.18 -23.45
N ILE A 594 -19.09 -1.20 -24.15
CA ILE A 594 -18.43 0.02 -24.62
C ILE A 594 -19.11 0.43 -25.93
N MET A 595 -19.71 1.62 -25.93
CA MET A 595 -20.34 2.19 -27.13
C MET A 595 -19.29 2.80 -28.05
N GLN A 596 -18.37 3.57 -27.47
CA GLN A 596 -17.30 4.24 -28.20
C GLN A 596 -16.13 4.54 -27.25
N SER A 597 -14.95 4.72 -27.82
CA SER A 597 -13.76 5.16 -27.10
C SER A 597 -12.91 6.07 -27.98
N GLY A 598 -11.98 6.78 -27.34
CA GLY A 598 -10.96 7.55 -28.05
C GLY A 598 -9.72 7.74 -27.19
N ASP A 599 -8.61 8.00 -27.86
CA ASP A 599 -7.30 8.20 -27.27
C ASP A 599 -6.78 9.59 -27.61
N ILE A 600 -6.15 10.23 -26.63
CA ILE A 600 -5.58 11.56 -26.76
C ILE A 600 -4.17 11.50 -26.18
N VAL A 601 -3.18 11.80 -27.03
CA VAL A 601 -1.82 12.07 -26.55
C VAL A 601 -1.83 13.48 -25.96
N LEU A 602 -1.49 13.57 -24.68
CA LEU A 602 -1.44 14.82 -23.95
C LEU A 602 -0.33 15.71 -24.50
N LYS A 603 -0.60 17.01 -24.55
CA LYS A 603 0.38 18.04 -24.91
C LYS A 603 1.13 18.48 -23.66
N SER A 604 2.26 19.16 -23.88
CA SER A 604 3.03 19.77 -22.80
C SER A 604 2.15 20.58 -21.86
N THR A 605 2.25 20.23 -20.58
CA THR A 605 1.64 20.85 -19.42
C THR A 605 2.64 20.65 -18.28
N LEU A 606 3.46 21.67 -18.00
CA LEU A 606 4.55 21.56 -17.04
C LEU A 606 4.03 21.40 -15.61
N PRO A 607 4.86 20.92 -14.65
CA PRO A 607 4.50 20.90 -13.23
C PRO A 607 3.89 22.22 -12.74
N GLY A 608 2.72 22.15 -12.12
CA GLY A 608 1.94 23.29 -11.63
C GLY A 608 1.02 23.96 -12.66
N GLU A 609 1.08 23.58 -13.94
CA GLU A 609 0.22 24.13 -14.99
C GLU A 609 -1.11 23.39 -15.11
N SER A 610 -2.02 23.95 -15.92
CA SER A 610 -3.24 23.28 -16.34
C SER A 610 -3.46 23.44 -17.84
N SER A 611 -4.01 22.40 -18.47
CA SER A 611 -4.38 22.41 -19.89
C SER A 611 -5.85 22.04 -20.09
N ARG A 612 -6.45 22.59 -21.14
CA ARG A 612 -7.80 22.21 -21.59
C ARG A 612 -7.66 21.07 -22.59
N ILE A 613 -8.42 20.00 -22.36
CA ILE A 613 -8.50 18.84 -23.24
C ILE A 613 -9.91 18.75 -23.82
N GLU A 614 -10.00 18.56 -25.13
CA GLU A 614 -11.26 18.36 -25.85
C GLU A 614 -11.36 16.88 -26.25
N LEU A 615 -12.36 16.19 -25.71
CA LEU A 615 -12.54 14.76 -25.93
C LEU A 615 -13.04 14.42 -27.33
N ASN A 616 -13.60 15.40 -28.06
CA ASN A 616 -14.27 15.21 -29.36
C ASN A 616 -15.31 14.09 -29.31
N LEU A 617 -16.21 14.17 -28.32
CA LEU A 617 -17.29 13.19 -28.16
C LEU A 617 -18.21 13.20 -29.40
N PRO A 618 -18.77 12.05 -29.81
CA PRO A 618 -19.73 11.97 -30.90
C PRO A 618 -21.01 12.76 -30.58
N GLU A 619 -21.74 13.20 -31.61
CA GLU A 619 -23.01 13.94 -31.43
C GLU A 619 -24.04 13.17 -30.60
N ASP A 620 -24.02 11.83 -30.66
CA ASP A 620 -24.94 10.96 -29.92
C ASP A 620 -24.34 10.39 -28.62
N PHE A 621 -23.29 11.01 -28.05
CA PHE A 621 -22.68 10.56 -26.79
C PHE A 621 -23.69 10.46 -25.64
N ALA A 622 -24.74 11.29 -25.66
CA ALA A 622 -25.81 11.29 -24.68
C ALA A 622 -26.60 9.97 -24.63
N ARG A 623 -26.38 9.03 -25.56
CA ARG A 623 -26.94 7.67 -25.48
C ARG A 623 -26.19 6.77 -24.49
N ALA A 624 -24.96 7.12 -24.13
CA ALA A 624 -24.20 6.43 -23.10
C ALA A 624 -24.77 6.68 -21.71
N ASP A 625 -24.54 5.74 -20.80
CA ASP A 625 -24.95 5.88 -19.41
C ASP A 625 -23.87 6.57 -18.56
N TRP A 626 -22.58 6.36 -18.90
CA TRP A 626 -21.47 7.06 -18.25
C TRP A 626 -20.27 7.27 -19.18
N LEU A 627 -19.49 8.29 -18.84
CA LEU A 627 -18.18 8.58 -19.40
C LEU A 627 -17.11 8.11 -18.42
N GLU A 628 -16.17 7.29 -18.90
CA GLU A 628 -14.95 6.89 -18.19
C GLU A 628 -13.74 7.57 -18.85
N VAL A 629 -12.82 8.10 -18.05
CA VAL A 629 -11.56 8.72 -18.51
C VAL A 629 -10.42 8.13 -17.70
N GLN A 630 -9.40 7.63 -18.39
CA GLN A 630 -8.20 7.04 -17.82
C GLN A 630 -6.97 7.77 -18.34
N VAL A 631 -6.00 8.04 -17.47
CA VAL A 631 -4.69 8.56 -17.87
C VAL A 631 -3.62 7.51 -17.57
N THR A 632 -2.76 7.24 -18.53
CA THR A 632 -1.58 6.37 -18.42
C THR A 632 -0.30 7.17 -18.62
N ASP A 633 0.73 6.85 -17.84
CA ASP A 633 2.03 7.49 -17.94
C ASP A 633 2.88 6.94 -19.11
N HIS A 634 4.09 7.47 -19.28
CA HIS A 634 5.05 7.05 -20.31
C HIS A 634 5.46 5.57 -20.25
N HIS A 635 5.19 4.89 -19.14
CA HIS A 635 5.49 3.47 -18.96
C HIS A 635 4.23 2.61 -19.12
N GLY A 636 3.11 3.18 -19.57
CA GLY A 636 1.83 2.50 -19.70
C GLY A 636 1.16 2.17 -18.36
N ARG A 637 1.63 2.76 -17.25
CA ARG A 637 1.00 2.56 -15.94
C ARG A 637 -0.19 3.50 -15.83
N VAL A 638 -1.32 2.97 -15.37
CA VAL A 638 -2.49 3.80 -15.13
C VAL A 638 -2.21 4.73 -13.94
N VAL A 639 -2.26 6.03 -14.17
CA VAL A 639 -2.14 7.06 -13.13
C VAL A 639 -3.43 7.07 -12.31
N ASN A 640 -4.57 7.25 -12.99
CA ASN A 640 -5.89 7.19 -12.37
C ASN A 640 -6.98 6.96 -13.43
N THR A 641 -8.17 6.62 -12.96
CA THR A 641 -9.40 6.52 -13.77
C THR A 641 -10.51 7.26 -13.07
N TRP A 642 -11.24 8.08 -13.82
CA TRP A 642 -12.41 8.84 -13.39
C TRP A 642 -13.63 8.42 -14.21
N SER A 643 -14.81 8.64 -13.65
CA SER A 643 -16.06 8.21 -14.26
C SER A 643 -17.21 9.09 -13.81
N TRP A 644 -18.09 9.47 -14.71
CA TRP A 644 -19.26 10.30 -14.40
C TRP A 644 -20.51 9.80 -15.13
N PRO A 645 -21.67 9.76 -14.45
CA PRO A 645 -22.93 9.48 -15.12
C PRO A 645 -23.23 10.54 -16.17
N VAL A 646 -23.87 10.15 -17.28
CA VAL A 646 -24.43 11.07 -18.28
C VAL A 646 -25.87 11.43 -17.95
N HIS A 647 -26.60 10.51 -17.30
CA HIS A 647 -28.02 10.65 -16.96
C HIS A 647 -28.24 10.66 -15.46
N THR A 648 -29.36 11.23 -15.02
CA THR A 648 -29.81 11.15 -13.63
C THR A 648 -30.37 9.75 -13.33
N PRO A 649 -30.46 9.35 -12.04
CA PRO A 649 -31.14 8.11 -11.67
C PRO A 649 -32.59 8.06 -12.14
N PHE A 650 -33.30 9.20 -12.12
CA PHE A 650 -34.66 9.31 -12.64
C PHE A 650 -34.74 8.87 -14.11
N ALA A 651 -33.92 9.46 -14.99
CA ALA A 651 -33.93 9.12 -16.41
C ALA A 651 -33.54 7.66 -16.66
N PHE A 652 -32.60 7.14 -15.87
CA PHE A 652 -32.21 5.73 -15.94
C PHE A 652 -33.34 4.80 -15.50
N ALA A 653 -33.99 5.08 -14.37
CA ALA A 653 -35.11 4.30 -13.86
C ALA A 653 -36.28 4.32 -14.85
N GLU A 654 -36.69 5.50 -15.30
CA GLU A 654 -37.79 5.69 -16.26
C GLU A 654 -37.61 4.81 -17.50
N ARG A 655 -36.41 4.82 -18.12
CA ARG A 655 -36.09 4.02 -19.31
C ARG A 655 -36.16 2.51 -19.07
N ASN A 656 -35.85 2.04 -17.86
CA ASN A 656 -35.72 0.61 -17.55
C ASN A 656 -37.01 0.00 -16.97
N ILE A 657 -37.89 0.80 -16.34
CA ILE A 657 -39.10 0.30 -15.68
C ILE A 657 -40.38 0.46 -16.52
N THR A 658 -40.35 1.28 -17.58
CA THR A 658 -41.51 1.52 -18.48
C THR A 658 -41.62 0.46 -19.58
N ALA A 659 -41.83 -0.80 -19.21
CA ALA A 659 -42.33 -1.81 -20.15
C ALA A 659 -43.84 -1.59 -20.42
N PRO A 660 -44.37 -1.89 -21.63
CA PRO A 660 -45.80 -1.78 -21.90
C PRO A 660 -46.61 -2.66 -20.95
N ALA A 661 -47.59 -2.08 -20.25
CA ALA A 661 -48.47 -2.84 -19.38
C ALA A 661 -49.40 -3.74 -20.22
N PRO A 662 -49.60 -5.02 -19.85
CA PRO A 662 -50.73 -5.79 -20.37
C PRO A 662 -52.06 -5.07 -20.03
N GLU A 663 -53.13 -5.33 -20.79
CA GLU A 663 -54.46 -4.75 -20.50
C GLU A 663 -55.05 -5.26 -19.16
N GLU A 664 -54.45 -6.28 -18.56
CA GLU A 664 -54.88 -6.89 -17.30
C GLU A 664 -54.73 -5.92 -16.12
N ARG A 665 -55.78 -5.88 -15.30
CA ARG A 665 -55.85 -5.01 -14.12
C ARG A 665 -55.28 -5.75 -12.91
N PRO A 666 -54.43 -5.11 -12.08
CA PRO A 666 -53.97 -5.73 -10.85
C PRO A 666 -55.16 -6.01 -9.93
N GLU A 667 -55.22 -7.23 -9.40
CA GLU A 667 -56.26 -7.65 -8.47
C GLU A 667 -55.78 -7.47 -7.03
N MET A 668 -56.60 -6.83 -6.20
CA MET A 668 -56.37 -6.73 -4.76
C MET A 668 -57.35 -7.65 -4.03
N GLY A 669 -56.84 -8.54 -3.19
CA GLY A 669 -57.62 -9.47 -2.38
C GLY A 669 -57.01 -9.69 -1.00
N THR A 670 -57.55 -10.65 -0.26
CA THR A 670 -57.00 -11.03 1.06
C THR A 670 -56.71 -12.52 1.10
N GLU A 671 -55.62 -12.88 1.77
CA GLU A 671 -55.27 -14.26 2.12
C GLU A 671 -54.93 -14.30 3.61
N GLY A 672 -55.87 -14.76 4.44
CA GLY A 672 -55.68 -14.77 5.89
C GLY A 672 -55.58 -13.35 6.47
N ASP A 673 -54.45 -13.05 7.09
CA ASP A 673 -54.08 -11.74 7.64
C ASP A 673 -53.37 -10.82 6.63
N LYS A 674 -53.22 -11.28 5.38
CA LYS A 674 -52.46 -10.56 4.34
C LYS A 674 -53.39 -9.89 3.33
N LEU A 675 -53.03 -8.67 2.94
CA LEU A 675 -53.49 -7.99 1.75
C LEU A 675 -52.60 -8.44 0.58
N VAL A 676 -53.20 -9.07 -0.43
CA VAL A 676 -52.47 -9.66 -1.56
C VAL A 676 -52.83 -8.94 -2.84
N PHE A 677 -51.81 -8.47 -3.54
CA PHE A 677 -51.93 -7.93 -4.88
C PHE A 677 -51.42 -8.93 -5.90
N ARG A 678 -52.12 -9.07 -7.01
CA ARG A 678 -51.73 -9.96 -8.10
C ARG A 678 -51.77 -9.23 -9.43
N THR A 679 -50.73 -9.38 -10.23
CA THR A 679 -50.72 -8.95 -11.63
C THR A 679 -49.82 -9.89 -12.44
N GLY A 680 -50.39 -10.51 -13.48
CA GLY A 680 -49.74 -11.63 -14.16
C GLY A 680 -49.26 -12.70 -13.18
N GLU A 681 -47.96 -13.03 -13.23
CA GLU A 681 -47.33 -13.99 -12.31
C GLU A 681 -46.78 -13.36 -11.02
N VAL A 682 -46.82 -12.02 -10.91
CA VAL A 682 -46.33 -11.30 -9.72
C VAL A 682 -47.40 -11.28 -8.64
N LYS A 683 -47.03 -11.67 -7.41
CA LYS A 683 -47.87 -11.51 -6.21
C LYS A 683 -47.10 -10.77 -5.12
N VAL A 684 -47.75 -9.81 -4.47
CA VAL A 684 -47.14 -8.97 -3.43
C VAL A 684 -48.02 -9.04 -2.19
N TYR A 685 -47.40 -9.32 -1.04
CA TYR A 685 -48.10 -9.60 0.21
C TYR A 685 -47.78 -8.52 1.23
N PHE A 686 -48.80 -7.83 1.72
CA PHE A 686 -48.69 -6.87 2.82
C PHE A 686 -49.46 -7.39 4.04
N ASP A 687 -48.98 -7.14 5.25
CA ASP A 687 -49.80 -7.37 6.45
C ASP A 687 -51.00 -6.40 6.46
N LYS A 688 -52.21 -6.89 6.74
CA LYS A 688 -53.42 -6.04 6.63
C LYS A 688 -53.55 -5.00 7.74
N ASN A 689 -52.82 -5.14 8.84
CA ASN A 689 -52.95 -4.31 10.04
C ASN A 689 -51.96 -3.15 10.01
N ASN A 690 -50.73 -3.39 9.54
CA ASN A 690 -49.66 -2.39 9.50
C ASN A 690 -49.21 -2.02 8.09
N TYR A 691 -49.65 -2.75 7.05
CA TYR A 691 -49.35 -2.50 5.64
C TYR A 691 -47.85 -2.53 5.30
N VAL A 692 -47.08 -3.29 6.07
CA VAL A 692 -45.68 -3.61 5.79
C VAL A 692 -45.64 -4.71 4.73
N LEU A 693 -44.75 -4.56 3.74
CA LEU A 693 -44.47 -5.62 2.76
C LEU A 693 -43.88 -6.81 3.50
N GLU A 694 -44.38 -8.02 3.26
CA GLU A 694 -43.86 -9.23 3.87
C GLU A 694 -43.04 -10.09 2.90
N LYS A 695 -43.48 -10.17 1.65
CA LYS A 695 -42.83 -10.93 0.58
C LYS A 695 -43.40 -10.57 -0.78
N ALA A 696 -42.68 -10.96 -1.83
CA ALA A 696 -43.19 -11.02 -3.19
C ALA A 696 -42.98 -12.43 -3.78
N GLU A 697 -43.72 -12.75 -4.84
CA GLU A 697 -43.61 -13.98 -5.60
C GLU A 697 -43.68 -13.67 -7.10
N HIS A 698 -42.94 -14.44 -7.91
CA HIS A 698 -43.04 -14.40 -9.37
C HIS A 698 -42.70 -15.78 -9.93
N ALA A 699 -43.47 -16.30 -10.89
CA ALA A 699 -43.21 -17.59 -11.54
C ALA A 699 -42.93 -18.78 -10.58
N GLY A 700 -43.50 -18.76 -9.37
CA GLY A 700 -43.27 -19.76 -8.32
C GLY A 700 -42.03 -19.55 -7.44
N TRP A 701 -41.24 -18.51 -7.73
CA TRP A 701 -40.16 -18.02 -6.88
C TRP A 701 -40.72 -17.14 -5.76
N VAL A 702 -40.08 -17.20 -4.59
CA VAL A 702 -40.48 -16.45 -3.40
C VAL A 702 -39.33 -15.53 -3.00
N PHE A 703 -39.60 -14.23 -2.94
CA PHE A 703 -38.69 -13.19 -2.51
C PHE A 703 -39.10 -12.73 -1.10
N PRO A 704 -38.44 -13.21 -0.04
CA PRO A 704 -38.76 -12.87 1.35
C PRO A 704 -38.19 -11.49 1.73
N LEU A 705 -38.50 -10.47 0.94
CA LEU A 705 -38.18 -9.08 1.23
C LEU A 705 -39.31 -8.47 2.07
N SER A 706 -39.01 -8.05 3.30
CA SER A 706 -39.99 -7.40 4.16
C SER A 706 -39.59 -5.99 4.61
N GLY A 707 -40.54 -5.07 4.66
CA GLY A 707 -40.29 -3.70 5.13
C GLY A 707 -41.31 -2.66 4.65
N PRO A 708 -41.12 -1.38 5.01
CA PRO A 708 -39.97 -0.85 5.73
C PRO A 708 -39.84 -1.31 7.19
N VAL A 709 -38.60 -1.46 7.65
CA VAL A 709 -38.26 -1.62 9.07
C VAL A 709 -37.88 -0.25 9.65
N PHE A 710 -38.53 0.15 10.73
CA PHE A 710 -38.31 1.47 11.35
C PHE A 710 -37.48 1.39 12.64
N MET A 711 -36.60 2.36 12.83
CA MET A 711 -35.74 2.54 14.01
C MET A 711 -36.49 2.72 15.34
N LYS A 712 -37.70 3.24 15.26
CA LYS A 712 -38.62 3.43 16.39
C LYS A 712 -39.95 2.83 16.00
N ASN A 713 -40.72 2.40 16.99
CA ASN A 713 -42.12 2.04 16.78
C ASN A 713 -42.89 3.29 16.35
N LEU A 714 -42.99 3.51 15.04
CA LEU A 714 -43.80 4.57 14.45
C LEU A 714 -45.27 4.18 14.59
N ARG A 715 -46.10 5.14 15.01
CA ARG A 715 -47.54 4.94 15.05
C ARG A 715 -48.11 5.31 13.69
N LEU A 716 -48.78 4.35 13.07
CA LEU A 716 -49.58 4.58 11.86
C LEU A 716 -50.80 5.43 12.22
N GLU A 717 -50.88 6.64 11.68
CA GLU A 717 -51.95 7.61 11.98
C GLU A 717 -53.06 7.59 10.94
N LYS A 718 -52.70 7.34 9.68
CA LYS A 718 -53.66 7.35 8.56
C LYS A 718 -53.26 6.35 7.49
N VAL A 719 -54.28 5.70 6.93
CA VAL A 719 -54.18 4.80 5.78
C VAL A 719 -55.17 5.27 4.72
N ASN A 720 -54.72 5.36 3.47
CA ASN A 720 -55.55 5.65 2.32
C ASN A 720 -55.23 4.66 1.19
N ILE A 721 -56.15 3.74 0.93
CA ILE A 721 -56.05 2.76 -0.15
C ILE A 721 -56.98 3.21 -1.27
N ARG A 722 -56.44 3.37 -2.48
CA ARG A 722 -57.21 3.83 -3.65
C ARG A 722 -56.66 3.23 -4.93
N GLU A 723 -57.48 3.24 -5.97
CA GLU A 723 -57.04 3.06 -7.34
C GLU A 723 -56.78 4.45 -7.96
N ASP A 724 -55.67 4.63 -8.68
CA ASP A 724 -55.39 5.87 -9.41
C ASP A 724 -56.08 5.91 -10.79
N GLU A 725 -56.00 7.04 -11.49
CA GLU A 725 -56.63 7.19 -12.82
C GLU A 725 -56.07 6.23 -13.88
N ALA A 726 -54.85 5.74 -13.66
CA ALA A 726 -54.18 4.78 -14.53
C ALA A 726 -54.55 3.32 -14.17
N GLY A 727 -55.33 3.09 -13.12
CA GLY A 727 -55.75 1.76 -12.66
C GLY A 727 -54.69 1.02 -11.83
N ASN A 728 -53.75 1.74 -11.22
CA ASN A 728 -52.77 1.20 -10.28
C ASN A 728 -53.33 1.25 -8.85
N HIS A 729 -52.95 0.28 -8.01
CA HIS A 729 -53.32 0.31 -6.59
C HIS A 729 -52.32 1.12 -5.79
N VAL A 730 -52.81 2.05 -4.97
CA VAL A 730 -52.01 2.94 -4.14
C VAL A 730 -52.37 2.75 -2.68
N ILE A 731 -51.37 2.49 -1.83
CA ILE A 731 -51.46 2.43 -0.37
C ILE A 731 -50.64 3.58 0.21
N ALA A 732 -51.29 4.65 0.62
CA ALA A 732 -50.63 5.79 1.26
C ALA A 732 -50.77 5.72 2.79
N LEU A 733 -49.63 5.76 3.48
CA LEU A 733 -49.49 5.58 4.92
C LEU A 733 -48.89 6.86 5.52
N ASN A 734 -49.43 7.35 6.64
CA ASN A 734 -48.88 8.48 7.39
C ASN A 734 -48.48 8.04 8.80
N TYR A 735 -47.32 8.51 9.26
CA TYR A 735 -46.72 8.17 10.55
C TYR A 735 -46.43 9.41 11.39
N ASP A 736 -46.29 9.23 12.70
CA ASP A 736 -45.95 10.27 13.67
C ASP A 736 -44.44 10.60 13.78
N GLY A 737 -43.62 10.01 12.90
CA GLY A 737 -42.17 10.20 12.85
C GLY A 737 -41.60 9.91 11.47
N TYR A 738 -40.29 10.06 11.27
CA TYR A 738 -39.67 9.85 9.96
C TYR A 738 -39.57 8.36 9.57
N PRO A 739 -39.90 8.01 8.31
CA PRO A 739 -40.55 8.87 7.31
C PRO A 739 -42.01 9.17 7.69
N ASP A 740 -42.43 10.44 7.59
CA ASP A 740 -43.79 10.87 8.00
C ASP A 740 -44.88 10.39 7.04
N SER A 741 -44.49 9.92 5.87
CA SER A 741 -45.34 9.20 4.93
C SER A 741 -44.57 8.20 4.11
N VAL A 742 -45.23 7.08 3.81
CA VAL A 742 -44.79 6.04 2.87
C VAL A 742 -45.96 5.73 1.94
N THR A 743 -45.72 5.75 0.63
CA THR A 743 -46.71 5.39 -0.38
C THR A 743 -46.21 4.21 -1.19
N TRP A 744 -47.00 3.14 -1.22
CA TRP A 744 -46.80 2.02 -2.14
C TRP A 744 -47.69 2.18 -3.36
N THR A 745 -47.14 2.05 -4.56
CA THR A 745 -47.90 2.03 -5.82
C THR A 745 -47.60 0.74 -6.55
N LEU A 746 -48.63 -0.06 -6.82
CA LEU A 746 -48.52 -1.31 -7.56
C LEU A 746 -48.99 -1.11 -8.99
N PHE A 747 -48.04 -1.15 -9.92
CA PHE A 747 -48.32 -0.91 -11.33
C PHE A 747 -48.88 -2.15 -12.02
N LYS A 748 -49.67 -1.91 -13.07
CA LYS A 748 -50.22 -2.97 -13.93
C LYS A 748 -49.16 -3.92 -14.51
N ASN A 749 -47.95 -3.42 -14.74
CA ASN A 749 -46.87 -4.19 -15.33
C ASN A 749 -46.07 -5.07 -14.32
N GLY A 750 -46.48 -5.12 -13.05
CA GLY A 750 -45.83 -5.92 -12.01
C GLY A 750 -44.77 -5.19 -11.17
N ILE A 751 -44.43 -3.94 -11.52
CA ILE A 751 -43.52 -3.13 -10.72
C ILE A 751 -44.20 -2.64 -9.43
N VAL A 752 -43.46 -2.66 -8.33
CA VAL A 752 -43.89 -2.12 -7.05
C VAL A 752 -43.05 -0.89 -6.71
N LYS A 753 -43.66 0.29 -6.65
CA LYS A 753 -42.99 1.53 -6.25
C LYS A 753 -43.23 1.82 -4.77
N LEU A 754 -42.17 2.24 -4.09
CA LEU A 754 -42.22 2.85 -2.76
C LEU A 754 -41.75 4.30 -2.85
N GLU A 755 -42.49 5.21 -2.22
CA GLU A 755 -42.11 6.60 -2.01
C GLU A 755 -42.16 6.92 -0.52
N ALA A 756 -41.03 7.31 0.08
CA ALA A 756 -41.01 7.82 1.44
C ALA A 756 -40.63 9.29 1.47
N ALA A 757 -41.30 10.04 2.34
CA ALA A 757 -41.06 11.46 2.50
C ALA A 757 -39.62 11.78 2.93
N ALA A 758 -39.17 12.96 2.51
CA ALA A 758 -37.86 13.48 2.83
C ALA A 758 -37.67 13.74 4.33
N PHE A 759 -36.44 13.61 4.82
CA PHE A 759 -36.12 13.93 6.20
C PHE A 759 -36.08 15.45 6.41
N ARG A 760 -36.97 15.99 7.25
CA ARG A 760 -37.11 17.43 7.52
C ARG A 760 -36.45 17.92 8.82
N GLY A 761 -35.80 17.01 9.57
CA GLY A 761 -35.17 17.33 10.85
C GLY A 761 -33.73 17.81 10.74
N ARG A 762 -33.13 18.16 11.88
CA ARG A 762 -31.66 18.30 11.97
C ARG A 762 -31.01 16.92 11.86
N THR A 763 -29.94 16.85 11.08
CA THR A 763 -29.18 15.62 10.85
C THR A 763 -28.04 15.44 11.85
N ASP A 764 -27.81 16.42 12.74
CA ASP A 764 -26.76 16.39 13.76
C ASP A 764 -27.02 15.25 14.75
N GLY A 765 -25.98 14.46 15.05
CA GLY A 765 -26.10 13.28 15.91
C GLY A 765 -26.94 12.14 15.33
N LYS A 766 -27.20 12.14 14.01
CA LYS A 766 -27.80 11.02 13.28
C LYS A 766 -26.71 10.32 12.47
N ASP A 767 -26.44 9.06 12.77
CA ASP A 767 -25.42 8.29 12.04
C ASP A 767 -25.87 7.96 10.62
N TYR A 768 -27.16 7.70 10.43
CA TYR A 768 -27.75 7.38 9.13
C TYR A 768 -29.20 7.87 9.04
N ILE A 769 -29.68 8.02 7.80
CA ILE A 769 -31.05 8.45 7.47
C ILE A 769 -31.48 7.68 6.24
N GLY A 770 -32.59 6.94 6.32
CA GLY A 770 -33.16 6.24 5.18
C GLY A 770 -34.23 5.22 5.54
N ILE A 771 -34.41 4.23 4.65
CA ILE A 771 -35.40 3.15 4.76
C ILE A 771 -34.68 1.80 4.73
N HIS A 772 -35.20 0.84 5.48
CA HIS A 772 -34.56 -0.45 5.71
C HIS A 772 -35.53 -1.61 5.43
N PHE A 773 -34.98 -2.77 5.07
CA PHE A 773 -35.73 -3.99 4.76
C PHE A 773 -35.01 -5.20 5.34
N ASP A 774 -35.76 -6.21 5.76
CA ASP A 774 -35.21 -7.51 6.13
C ASP A 774 -35.15 -8.40 4.88
N PHE A 775 -34.09 -9.19 4.79
CA PHE A 775 -33.90 -10.20 3.75
C PHE A 775 -32.97 -11.31 4.29
N PRO A 776 -33.34 -12.60 4.19
CA PRO A 776 -32.51 -13.69 4.71
C PRO A 776 -31.16 -13.81 4.00
N GLU A 777 -30.08 -13.48 4.71
CA GLU A 777 -28.72 -13.43 4.20
C GLU A 777 -28.28 -14.77 3.58
N GLU A 778 -28.71 -15.90 4.13
CA GLU A 778 -28.35 -17.24 3.65
C GLU A 778 -28.88 -17.54 2.24
N GLN A 779 -29.84 -16.76 1.74
CA GLN A 779 -30.36 -16.89 0.39
C GLN A 779 -29.55 -16.10 -0.64
N VAL A 780 -28.64 -15.22 -0.23
CA VAL A 780 -27.88 -14.36 -1.12
C VAL A 780 -26.69 -15.10 -1.73
N ARG A 781 -26.50 -14.94 -3.03
CA ARG A 781 -25.36 -15.47 -3.79
C ARG A 781 -24.44 -14.38 -4.31
N GLY A 782 -24.96 -13.19 -4.55
CA GLY A 782 -24.20 -12.08 -5.10
C GLY A 782 -25.08 -10.88 -5.42
N ILE A 783 -24.47 -9.87 -6.03
CA ILE A 783 -25.14 -8.65 -6.47
C ILE A 783 -24.50 -8.12 -7.76
N LYS A 784 -25.33 -7.54 -8.61
CA LYS A 784 -24.90 -6.61 -9.67
C LYS A 784 -25.49 -5.24 -9.39
N TRP A 785 -24.78 -4.15 -9.63
CA TRP A 785 -25.36 -2.82 -9.50
C TRP A 785 -24.76 -1.79 -10.45
N PHE A 786 -25.54 -0.77 -10.70
CA PHE A 786 -25.16 0.43 -11.40
C PHE A 786 -25.08 1.59 -10.41
N GLY A 787 -23.89 2.18 -10.24
CA GLY A 787 -23.60 3.18 -9.22
C GLY A 787 -22.12 3.24 -8.89
N ASN A 788 -21.77 3.75 -7.70
CA ASN A 788 -20.37 3.80 -7.26
C ASN A 788 -19.91 2.45 -6.68
N GLY A 789 -18.70 2.02 -7.02
CA GLY A 789 -18.18 0.72 -6.62
C GLY A 789 -16.71 0.45 -6.95
N PRO A 790 -16.24 -0.78 -6.73
CA PRO A 790 -16.98 -1.86 -6.08
C PRO A 790 -16.87 -1.81 -4.55
N TYR A 791 -15.90 -1.10 -3.97
CA TYR A 791 -15.60 -1.16 -2.54
C TYR A 791 -16.63 -0.45 -1.66
N ARG A 792 -16.69 -0.88 -0.40
CA ARG A 792 -17.48 -0.21 0.65
C ARG A 792 -16.95 1.21 0.92
N VAL A 793 -17.84 2.13 1.28
CA VAL A 793 -17.53 3.55 1.51
C VAL A 793 -17.94 4.00 2.91
N TRP A 794 -17.34 5.11 3.34
CA TRP A 794 -17.71 5.82 4.55
C TRP A 794 -18.03 7.27 4.20
N GLN A 795 -18.74 8.00 5.06
CA GLN A 795 -19.11 9.40 4.80
C GLN A 795 -17.89 10.29 4.51
N ASN A 796 -16.74 9.99 5.14
CA ASN A 796 -15.45 10.65 4.96
C ASN A 796 -14.47 9.87 4.05
N ARG A 797 -14.97 8.89 3.28
CA ARG A 797 -14.20 8.11 2.31
C ARG A 797 -15.07 7.72 1.10
N LEU A 798 -15.44 8.71 0.31
CA LEU A 798 -16.29 8.53 -0.87
C LEU A 798 -15.49 8.41 -2.18
N ARG A 799 -14.29 8.97 -2.19
CA ARG A 799 -13.38 8.95 -3.34
C ARG A 799 -12.78 7.55 -3.53
N GLY A 800 -12.33 7.25 -4.75
CA GLY A 800 -11.81 5.93 -5.13
C GLY A 800 -12.90 4.96 -5.62
N ALA A 801 -14.09 4.96 -5.02
CA ALA A 801 -15.25 4.26 -5.58
C ALA A 801 -15.72 5.01 -6.85
N ARG A 802 -15.83 4.28 -7.97
CA ARG A 802 -16.10 4.87 -9.29
C ARG A 802 -17.51 4.55 -9.75
N PHE A 803 -18.10 5.48 -10.49
CA PHE A 803 -19.39 5.28 -11.12
C PHE A 803 -19.26 4.30 -12.27
N GLY A 804 -20.09 3.27 -12.30
CA GLY A 804 -20.05 2.25 -13.34
C GLY A 804 -20.96 1.07 -13.03
N PHE A 805 -20.71 -0.04 -13.71
CA PHE A 805 -21.41 -1.30 -13.49
C PHE A 805 -20.52 -2.28 -12.74
N TRP A 806 -21.03 -2.86 -11.67
CA TRP A 806 -20.25 -3.67 -10.73
C TRP A 806 -20.94 -4.98 -10.41
N GLN A 807 -20.16 -6.01 -10.14
CA GLN A 807 -20.62 -7.32 -9.70
C GLN A 807 -19.78 -7.82 -8.53
N LYS A 808 -20.42 -8.49 -7.58
CA LYS A 808 -19.77 -9.24 -6.50
C LYS A 808 -20.48 -10.56 -6.24
N ASP A 809 -19.69 -11.59 -5.98
CA ASP A 809 -20.18 -12.78 -5.30
C ASP A 809 -20.28 -12.52 -3.79
N TYR A 810 -21.18 -13.24 -3.13
CA TYR A 810 -21.34 -13.14 -1.68
C TYR A 810 -20.07 -13.60 -0.97
N ASN A 811 -19.60 -12.78 -0.03
CA ASN A 811 -18.56 -13.13 0.94
C ASN A 811 -18.90 -12.49 2.31
N ASN A 812 -18.31 -13.00 3.38
CA ASN A 812 -18.43 -12.43 4.73
C ASN A 812 -17.05 -12.10 5.30
N THR A 813 -16.19 -11.51 4.47
CA THR A 813 -14.85 -11.09 4.89
C THR A 813 -14.96 -10.04 5.98
N ILE A 814 -14.26 -10.27 7.09
CA ILE A 814 -14.00 -9.24 8.10
C ILE A 814 -12.66 -8.62 7.74
N THR A 815 -12.66 -7.33 7.42
CA THR A 815 -11.47 -6.62 6.96
C THR A 815 -10.32 -6.76 7.96
N GLY A 816 -9.14 -7.14 7.47
CA GLY A 816 -7.92 -7.38 8.24
C GLY A 816 -8.01 -8.51 9.29
N TYR A 817 -9.10 -9.28 9.36
CA TYR A 817 -9.27 -10.35 10.35
C TYR A 817 -9.78 -11.65 9.73
N SER A 818 -8.98 -12.72 9.80
CA SER A 818 -9.38 -14.05 9.33
C SER A 818 -8.76 -15.16 10.18
N THR A 819 -9.60 -16.00 10.78
CA THR A 819 -9.17 -17.24 11.45
C THR A 819 -8.96 -18.40 10.48
N LYS A 820 -9.42 -18.26 9.22
CA LYS A 820 -9.39 -19.28 8.18
C LYS A 820 -8.32 -19.03 7.10
N GLY A 821 -7.53 -17.97 7.25
CA GLY A 821 -6.34 -17.72 6.45
C GLY A 821 -6.57 -17.05 5.09
N LYS A 822 -7.77 -16.55 4.80
CA LYS A 822 -8.06 -15.83 3.55
C LYS A 822 -8.93 -14.61 3.82
N LEU A 823 -8.58 -13.49 3.20
CA LEU A 823 -9.41 -12.29 3.08
C LEU A 823 -9.88 -12.19 1.63
N GLU A 824 -11.17 -11.92 1.42
CA GLU A 824 -11.75 -11.77 0.09
C GLU A 824 -12.28 -10.35 -0.08
N TYR A 825 -11.57 -9.55 -0.86
CA TYR A 825 -11.96 -8.19 -1.24
C TYR A 825 -12.39 -8.14 -2.71
N PRO A 826 -13.31 -7.24 -3.09
CA PRO A 826 -14.03 -6.29 -2.23
C PRO A 826 -15.03 -6.98 -1.29
N GLU A 827 -15.23 -6.40 -0.09
CA GLU A 827 -16.19 -6.90 0.88
C GLU A 827 -17.61 -6.84 0.28
N PHE A 828 -18.41 -7.88 0.50
CA PHE A 828 -19.82 -7.86 0.08
C PHE A 828 -20.63 -6.89 0.93
N LYS A 829 -20.45 -6.96 2.26
CA LYS A 829 -21.29 -6.26 3.23
C LYS A 829 -20.88 -4.81 3.48
N GLY A 830 -21.81 -4.00 3.97
CA GLY A 830 -21.58 -2.61 4.37
C GLY A 830 -22.20 -1.59 3.41
N TYR A 831 -21.71 -0.34 3.46
CA TYR A 831 -22.28 0.79 2.72
C TYR A 831 -21.63 0.98 1.34
N HIS A 832 -22.45 1.36 0.37
CA HIS A 832 -22.09 1.70 -1.00
C HIS A 832 -22.82 3.00 -1.41
N ALA A 833 -22.37 3.67 -2.47
CA ALA A 833 -22.84 5.02 -2.82
C ALA A 833 -23.38 5.13 -4.26
N GLY A 834 -24.17 6.18 -4.49
CA GLY A 834 -24.55 6.62 -5.83
C GLY A 834 -25.40 5.59 -6.58
N LEU A 835 -26.34 4.94 -5.91
CA LEU A 835 -27.17 3.89 -6.49
C LEU A 835 -28.06 4.45 -7.61
N TYR A 836 -28.11 3.73 -8.74
CA TYR A 836 -29.11 3.90 -9.79
C TYR A 836 -30.01 2.67 -9.85
N ALA A 837 -29.40 1.48 -9.82
CA ALA A 837 -30.12 0.21 -9.70
C ALA A 837 -29.21 -0.88 -9.14
N TYR A 838 -29.77 -1.88 -8.47
CA TYR A 838 -29.07 -3.14 -8.22
C TYR A 838 -29.98 -4.36 -8.46
N ARG A 839 -29.37 -5.50 -8.75
CA ARG A 839 -29.98 -6.83 -8.87
C ARG A 839 -29.33 -7.75 -7.86
N LEU A 840 -30.11 -8.22 -6.89
CA LEU A 840 -29.65 -9.16 -5.89
C LEU A 840 -29.84 -10.58 -6.42
N SER A 841 -28.74 -11.33 -6.50
CA SER A 841 -28.79 -12.72 -6.94
C SER A 841 -29.01 -13.65 -5.75
N THR A 842 -30.02 -14.51 -5.84
CA THR A 842 -30.43 -15.36 -4.72
C THR A 842 -30.52 -16.84 -5.10
N GLN A 843 -30.74 -17.70 -4.11
CA GLN A 843 -30.97 -19.13 -4.35
C GLN A 843 -32.28 -19.43 -5.11
N LYS A 844 -33.27 -18.55 -5.01
CA LYS A 844 -34.63 -18.76 -5.50
C LYS A 844 -35.06 -17.65 -6.46
N GLY A 845 -34.12 -17.11 -7.23
CA GLY A 845 -34.40 -16.07 -8.21
C GLY A 845 -33.80 -14.72 -7.89
N ASP A 846 -33.64 -13.89 -8.91
CA ASP A 846 -33.07 -12.56 -8.77
C ASP A 846 -34.19 -11.54 -8.74
N PHE A 847 -34.03 -10.46 -7.99
CA PHE A 847 -34.91 -9.30 -8.07
C PHE A 847 -34.07 -8.04 -8.18
N SER A 848 -34.65 -7.00 -8.78
CA SER A 848 -33.97 -5.75 -9.04
C SER A 848 -34.64 -4.59 -8.31
N VAL A 849 -33.85 -3.60 -7.92
CA VAL A 849 -34.32 -2.35 -7.34
C VAL A 849 -33.75 -1.20 -8.14
N TYR A 850 -34.60 -0.29 -8.59
CA TYR A 850 -34.23 0.95 -9.26
C TYR A 850 -34.60 2.14 -8.37
N THR A 851 -33.91 3.27 -8.54
CA THR A 851 -34.19 4.51 -7.80
C THR A 851 -34.17 5.71 -8.74
N GLU A 852 -35.06 6.66 -8.50
CA GLU A 852 -34.99 8.01 -9.09
C GLU A 852 -34.32 9.02 -8.16
N THR A 853 -34.14 8.69 -6.88
CA THR A 853 -33.50 9.55 -5.88
C THR A 853 -32.01 9.67 -6.15
N SER A 854 -31.51 10.91 -6.24
CA SER A 854 -30.11 11.22 -6.53
C SER A 854 -29.20 11.01 -5.32
N GLY A 855 -27.98 10.55 -5.58
CA GLY A 855 -26.92 10.44 -4.55
C GLY A 855 -27.20 9.41 -3.45
N LEU A 856 -28.17 8.52 -3.66
CA LEU A 856 -28.62 7.53 -2.69
C LEU A 856 -27.49 6.53 -2.38
N PHE A 857 -27.22 6.35 -1.09
CA PHE A 857 -26.40 5.24 -0.59
C PHE A 857 -27.27 4.00 -0.44
N PHE A 858 -26.63 2.84 -0.45
CA PHE A 858 -27.28 1.60 -0.10
C PHE A 858 -26.40 0.77 0.83
N ARG A 859 -27.02 -0.09 1.62
CA ARG A 859 -26.30 -1.03 2.49
C ARG A 859 -26.69 -2.46 2.14
N LEU A 860 -25.69 -3.33 2.06
CA LEU A 860 -25.84 -4.76 1.97
C LEU A 860 -25.44 -5.39 3.31
N PHE A 861 -26.42 -5.77 4.14
CA PHE A 861 -26.21 -6.45 5.43
C PHE A 861 -25.31 -5.68 6.41
N THR A 862 -25.23 -6.19 7.64
CA THR A 862 -24.31 -5.66 8.65
C THR A 862 -23.03 -6.51 8.63
N PRO A 863 -21.85 -5.91 8.39
CA PRO A 863 -20.57 -6.64 8.49
C PRO A 863 -20.34 -7.15 9.92
N ASP A 864 -19.71 -8.32 10.03
CA ASP A 864 -19.16 -8.76 11.31
C ASP A 864 -17.93 -7.91 11.68
N GLU A 865 -17.71 -7.72 12.98
CA GLU A 865 -16.56 -6.98 13.50
C GLU A 865 -15.46 -7.93 14.01
N SER A 866 -14.21 -7.48 13.94
CA SER A 866 -13.11 -8.16 14.63
C SER A 866 -13.37 -8.20 16.14
N PRO A 867 -13.08 -9.32 16.83
CA PRO A 867 -13.18 -9.38 18.29
C PRO A 867 -12.21 -8.43 19.02
N TYR A 868 -11.26 -7.82 18.29
CA TYR A 868 -10.26 -6.88 18.81
C TYR A 868 -10.45 -5.45 18.30
N ILE A 869 -11.65 -5.12 17.78
CA ILE A 869 -11.95 -3.78 17.27
C ILE A 869 -11.81 -2.70 18.35
N THR A 870 -11.29 -1.53 17.97
CA THR A 870 -11.20 -0.36 18.86
C THR A 870 -12.40 0.56 18.73
N ASP A 871 -12.66 1.40 19.73
CA ASP A 871 -13.84 2.28 19.75
C ASP A 871 -13.87 3.28 18.59
N GLY A 872 -12.72 3.75 18.09
CA GLY A 872 -12.64 4.66 16.94
C GLY A 872 -13.09 4.03 15.62
N LEU A 873 -13.12 2.70 15.53
CA LEU A 873 -13.48 1.94 14.34
C LEU A 873 -14.90 1.37 14.39
N LYS A 874 -15.60 1.48 15.51
CA LYS A 874 -16.99 1.03 15.63
C LYS A 874 -17.90 1.95 14.81
N VAL A 875 -18.70 1.35 13.93
CA VAL A 875 -19.59 2.09 13.04
C VAL A 875 -21.03 1.61 13.23
N SER A 876 -21.95 2.56 13.38
CA SER A 876 -23.37 2.25 13.51
C SER A 876 -23.97 1.74 12.21
N PHE A 877 -24.82 0.72 12.32
CA PHE A 877 -25.61 0.19 11.21
C PHE A 877 -27.13 0.29 11.51
N PRO A 878 -27.97 0.56 10.50
CA PRO A 878 -29.42 0.57 10.68
C PRO A 878 -30.00 -0.82 11.00
N PRO A 879 -31.23 -0.89 11.55
CA PRO A 879 -31.96 -2.15 11.66
C PRO A 879 -32.22 -2.77 10.28
N GLY A 880 -32.56 -4.05 10.28
CA GLY A 880 -32.76 -4.88 9.09
C GLY A 880 -31.48 -5.20 8.34
N ASP A 881 -31.62 -5.67 7.10
CA ASP A 881 -30.55 -6.27 6.32
C ASP A 881 -30.15 -5.39 5.13
N LEU A 882 -31.12 -4.95 4.33
CA LEU A 882 -30.92 -4.06 3.19
C LEU A 882 -31.33 -2.64 3.56
N SER A 883 -30.66 -1.62 3.00
CA SER A 883 -31.03 -0.23 3.28
C SER A 883 -30.76 0.70 2.12
N PHE A 884 -31.54 1.77 2.06
CA PHE A 884 -31.45 2.87 1.09
C PHE A 884 -31.40 4.17 1.87
N LEU A 885 -30.31 4.93 1.71
CA LEU A 885 -29.85 5.88 2.71
C LEU A 885 -29.46 7.20 2.05
N GLN A 886 -29.85 8.33 2.65
CA GLN A 886 -29.39 9.67 2.26
C GLN A 886 -28.15 10.10 3.04
N LYS A 887 -27.88 9.43 4.17
CA LYS A 887 -26.73 9.65 5.05
C LYS A 887 -26.22 8.32 5.58
N ILE A 888 -24.90 8.17 5.62
CA ILE A 888 -24.18 7.07 6.26
C ILE A 888 -23.19 7.64 7.29
N PRO A 889 -22.70 6.83 8.24
CA PRO A 889 -21.70 7.28 9.21
C PRO A 889 -20.30 7.41 8.59
N PRO A 890 -19.45 8.29 9.15
CA PRO A 890 -18.01 8.29 8.91
C PRO A 890 -17.31 7.18 9.72
N ILE A 891 -16.03 6.92 9.42
CA ILE A 891 -15.17 6.02 10.21
C ILE A 891 -13.98 6.78 10.82
N GLY A 892 -13.52 6.36 12.00
CA GLY A 892 -12.32 6.88 12.66
C GLY A 892 -11.07 6.08 12.34
N THR A 893 -10.13 6.05 13.29
CA THR A 893 -8.85 5.31 13.23
C THR A 893 -8.68 4.45 14.49
N LYS A 894 -7.55 3.75 14.63
CA LYS A 894 -7.18 3.03 15.87
C LYS A 894 -7.28 3.94 17.12
N PHE A 895 -6.83 5.19 16.98
CA PHE A 895 -6.64 6.12 18.12
C PHE A 895 -7.72 7.19 18.25
N HIS A 896 -8.38 7.55 17.15
CA HIS A 896 -9.25 8.73 17.10
C HIS A 896 -10.63 8.38 16.57
N ALA A 897 -11.68 8.90 17.21
CA ALA A 897 -13.04 8.82 16.71
C ALA A 897 -13.20 9.62 15.40
N ALA A 898 -14.19 9.25 14.59
CA ALA A 898 -14.44 9.84 13.27
C ALA A 898 -14.61 11.37 13.29
N GLU A 899 -15.20 11.93 14.34
CA GLU A 899 -15.42 13.39 14.47
C GLU A 899 -14.12 14.23 14.47
N PHE A 900 -12.98 13.60 14.74
CA PHE A 900 -11.66 14.25 14.72
C PHE A 900 -10.95 14.15 13.36
N MET A 901 -11.55 13.47 12.38
CA MET A 901 -10.95 13.13 11.09
C MET A 901 -11.26 14.14 9.97
N GLY A 902 -11.76 15.33 10.31
CA GLY A 902 -11.93 16.45 9.38
C GLY A 902 -13.39 16.76 9.02
N PRO A 903 -13.64 17.87 8.30
CA PRO A 903 -14.96 18.33 7.90
C PRO A 903 -15.87 17.29 7.22
N GLU A 904 -15.34 16.40 6.37
CA GLU A 904 -16.12 15.35 5.70
C GLU A 904 -16.68 14.31 6.67
N SER A 905 -16.07 14.18 7.85
CA SER A 905 -16.58 13.33 8.94
C SER A 905 -17.76 13.98 9.67
N GLY A 906 -18.03 15.26 9.38
CA GLY A 906 -19.19 15.98 9.89
C GLY A 906 -20.48 15.60 9.16
N ASN A 907 -21.41 16.55 9.11
CA ASN A 907 -22.77 16.31 8.64
C ASN A 907 -23.11 17.11 7.35
N PRO A 908 -22.39 16.92 6.24
CA PRO A 908 -22.44 17.87 5.12
C PRO A 908 -23.64 17.70 4.17
N ARG A 909 -24.40 16.59 4.22
CA ARG A 909 -25.31 16.22 3.11
C ARG A 909 -26.75 16.70 3.18
N ASN A 910 -27.23 17.23 4.31
CA ASN A 910 -28.59 17.77 4.36
C ASN A 910 -28.54 19.28 4.63
N VAL A 911 -28.56 20.04 3.54
CA VAL A 911 -28.75 21.50 3.56
C VAL A 911 -30.23 21.73 3.86
N GLY A 912 -30.52 22.10 5.10
CA GLY A 912 -31.87 22.41 5.55
C GLY A 912 -32.05 23.90 5.74
N HIS A 913 -32.38 24.62 4.67
CA HIS A 913 -32.84 26.00 4.71
C HIS A 913 -34.31 26.10 4.27
N TRP A 914 -35.03 27.11 4.75
CA TRP A 914 -36.40 27.37 4.31
C TRP A 914 -36.40 27.68 2.80
N GLY A 915 -37.15 26.89 2.02
CA GLY A 915 -37.18 26.96 0.55
C GLY A 915 -36.43 25.83 -0.16
N ASP A 916 -35.61 25.04 0.54
CA ASP A 916 -34.88 23.91 -0.05
C ASP A 916 -35.84 22.77 -0.43
N ARG A 917 -35.59 22.17 -1.60
CA ARG A 917 -36.30 20.96 -2.03
C ARG A 917 -35.65 19.75 -1.37
N LEU A 918 -36.27 19.28 -0.28
CA LEU A 918 -35.88 18.02 0.34
C LEU A 918 -36.45 16.87 -0.49
N GLU A 919 -35.57 16.04 -1.04
CA GLU A 919 -35.98 14.86 -1.83
C GLU A 919 -36.32 13.68 -0.91
N GLY A 920 -37.42 13.00 -1.23
CA GLY A 920 -37.77 11.72 -0.62
C GLY A 920 -36.93 10.57 -1.18
N ILE A 921 -37.15 9.38 -0.64
CA ILE A 921 -36.60 8.14 -1.20
C ILE A 921 -37.68 7.49 -2.06
N THR A 922 -37.38 7.29 -3.34
CA THR A 922 -38.24 6.56 -4.27
C THR A 922 -37.53 5.32 -4.78
N LEU A 923 -38.14 4.16 -4.60
CA LEU A 923 -37.63 2.85 -5.01
C LEU A 923 -38.65 2.14 -5.89
N TYR A 924 -38.18 1.43 -6.91
CA TYR A 924 -38.97 0.55 -7.75
C TYR A 924 -38.43 -0.87 -7.62
N PHE A 925 -39.25 -1.79 -7.12
CA PHE A 925 -38.93 -3.20 -7.01
C PHE A 925 -39.47 -3.94 -8.25
N ASP A 926 -38.59 -4.67 -8.90
CA ASP A 926 -38.89 -5.56 -10.02
C ASP A 926 -38.59 -7.01 -9.63
N PHE A 927 -39.65 -7.79 -9.50
CA PHE A 927 -39.61 -9.22 -9.15
C PHE A 927 -39.79 -10.15 -10.36
N ARG A 928 -39.90 -9.60 -11.58
CA ARG A 928 -40.19 -10.32 -12.82
C ARG A 928 -38.97 -10.99 -13.43
#